data_AF-A0A369RZ95-F1
#
_entry.id   AF-A0A369RZ95-F1
#
_cell.length_a   1.000
_cell.length_b   1.000
_cell.length_c   1.000
_cell.angle_alpha   90.00
_cell.angle_beta   90.00
_cell.angle_gamma   90.00
#
_symmetry.space_group_name_H-M   'P 1'
#
loop_
_entity.id
_entity.type
_entity.pdbx_description
1 polymer ?
#
loop_
_entity_poly.entity_id
_entity_poly.type
_entity_poly.pdbx_seq_one_letter_code
_entity_poly.pdbx_strand_id
1 'polypeptide(L)'
;MRRDTSSSITTITIPLRRNLGSNMINRIHEAAFGLPYSSMTHLNLTQNYLKKIPVTIFDNIGSLKQLYITDNPFSEIPDFAFQKLIRLRLLAMMNCHLNTSIINTDLLKEIPYIQGLFLDGNNLKEIDHYGIMNLSNIKILTLDGYDLDQTPKNLLFDMNNVQYVKMSECQLKIIGPRFISTLNHVTYLILDHNQLGNSDYLSLMKLTNLEVINLDYNNISDICVTQKIESGKLKELNLNNNQIVKLEPYCFANLPSLNGLRIKNNPLIHFNRYSLLAASSLTDIASSREYLCCHAPRRIMLCEPLPDQFSLSTCNDILSHGILRIFVWFTGALSIVGNIISLALHTRNMQKKYVIVKVLILNLSAADLLMGIYLIIIASANTYFSGRFADNHEIWLQNPACLISTFLISVSSLMSTFIMFLITLDRYLHLVYPFENYRLSYRCIIILSFLFWSISAVFAGLPSLYGINQTFYYRIHGNNAACMPGNIGNPYLLSWLLIYCSVTFIIWITICSMYAVILVTLTKSRREACRKVSLFDRIIQTKMISVVITDLLCWLPLYIILIRGVIVSELDTHLLPFVAVLSLPLNSCINPVLYTIFTETFLNHTSMHIRNILQYISSIKLPRNQSYSFSKYFFPESLRNEKISIISTSSTTEITYNFKLRLIDRSHKNCKLGWLKCYDRKDRNLWEKEKQFYYDIALRNWHISNIVECIWFEGGNKYKIQGGERFGAEIHNRLLICYALPGEDIGILSDLISSQSDFLTPESVIQIVKDIEVAFNSLKFHSIIYGNIHMDAIFIALLSQGKKITALLGDFSSTQIFDDAMPYPNFADLQMNDYSNMKQLCDELLAYCKFKILEDMATTDNSLHINNVATSYSSSDWKTAQDWALDKIFIPFPVH
;
A
#
# COMPACT_ATOMS: atom_id res chain seq x y z
N MET A 1 -58.47 -22.56 33.06
CA MET A 1 -59.10 -22.54 34.40
C MET A 1 -58.82 -21.20 35.05
N ARG A 2 -59.82 -20.71 35.80
CA ARG A 2 -59.93 -19.46 36.57
C ARG A 2 -60.07 -18.15 35.81
N ARG A 3 -61.31 -17.66 35.86
CA ARG A 3 -61.70 -16.25 35.86
C ARG A 3 -61.04 -15.58 37.07
N ASP A 4 -60.40 -14.44 36.84
CA ASP A 4 -60.41 -13.33 37.79
C ASP A 4 -60.80 -12.07 37.02
N THR A 5 -61.79 -11.37 37.56
CA THR A 5 -62.44 -10.18 37.03
C THR A 5 -61.71 -8.92 37.47
N SER A 6 -61.72 -7.93 36.57
CA SER A 6 -61.51 -6.49 36.80
C SER A 6 -60.18 -6.06 37.41
N SER A 7 -59.20 -5.82 36.55
CA SER A 7 -58.34 -4.64 36.68
C SER A 7 -58.30 -3.94 35.32
N SER A 8 -58.63 -2.66 35.32
CA SER A 8 -58.49 -1.74 34.21
C SER A 8 -56.99 -1.54 33.93
N ILE A 9 -56.33 -2.55 33.37
CA ILE A 9 -54.97 -2.43 32.87
C ILE A 9 -55.10 -1.75 31.52
N THR A 10 -54.88 -0.44 31.49
CA THR A 10 -54.37 0.23 30.28
C THR A 10 -53.22 -0.61 29.77
N THR A 11 -53.49 -1.44 28.78
CA THR A 11 -52.50 -2.32 28.17
C THR A 11 -51.53 -1.39 27.49
N ILE A 12 -50.39 -1.14 28.13
CA ILE A 12 -49.26 -0.42 27.53
C ILE A 12 -48.92 -1.23 26.28
N THR A 13 -49.44 -0.81 25.14
CA THR A 13 -49.29 -1.53 23.88
C THR A 13 -47.92 -1.15 23.37
N ILE A 14 -46.91 -1.93 23.79
CA ILE A 14 -45.53 -1.73 23.36
C ILE A 14 -45.52 -1.84 21.82
N PRO A 15 -44.96 -0.85 21.10
CA PRO A 15 -44.92 -0.88 19.65
C PRO A 15 -44.09 -2.09 19.19
N LEU A 16 -44.78 -3.06 18.58
CA LEU A 16 -44.15 -4.30 18.14
C LEU A 16 -43.34 -4.03 16.85
N ARG A 17 -42.11 -4.55 16.78
CA ARG A 17 -41.26 -4.54 15.58
C ARG A 17 -40.98 -5.97 15.17
N ARG A 18 -41.16 -6.31 13.90
CA ARG A 18 -40.94 -7.67 13.40
C ARG A 18 -40.03 -7.65 12.19
N ASN A 19 -38.92 -8.38 12.30
CA ASN A 19 -37.98 -8.60 11.20
C ASN A 19 -38.10 -10.05 10.72
N LEU A 20 -38.46 -10.22 9.46
CA LEU A 20 -38.59 -11.49 8.74
C LEU A 20 -37.79 -11.44 7.43
N GLY A 21 -36.85 -10.51 7.30
CA GLY A 21 -36.00 -10.40 6.11
C GLY A 21 -35.04 -11.59 5.96
N SER A 22 -34.54 -11.79 4.74
CA SER A 22 -33.53 -12.81 4.38
C SER A 22 -33.98 -14.23 4.76
N ASN A 23 -35.23 -14.57 4.45
CA ASN A 23 -35.81 -15.89 4.67
C ASN A 23 -36.29 -16.51 3.34
N MET A 24 -36.79 -17.75 3.42
CA MET A 24 -37.33 -18.48 2.26
C MET A 24 -38.86 -18.30 2.12
N ILE A 25 -39.43 -17.19 2.60
CA ILE A 25 -40.89 -17.01 2.65
C ILE A 25 -41.42 -16.77 1.24
N ASN A 26 -42.27 -17.68 0.75
CA ASN A 26 -42.90 -17.58 -0.57
C ASN A 26 -44.40 -17.20 -0.52
N ARG A 27 -45.04 -17.36 0.64
CA ARG A 27 -46.44 -16.99 0.89
C ARG A 27 -46.64 -16.64 2.37
N ILE A 28 -47.46 -15.64 2.62
CA ILE A 28 -47.92 -15.27 3.96
C ILE A 28 -49.41 -15.61 4.06
N HIS A 29 -49.80 -16.28 5.14
CA HIS A 29 -51.20 -16.62 5.40
C HIS A 29 -51.99 -15.36 5.80
N GLU A 30 -53.25 -15.23 5.37
CA GLU A 30 -54.09 -14.03 5.54
C GLU A 30 -54.31 -13.67 7.03
N ALA A 31 -54.35 -14.68 7.89
CA ALA A 31 -54.49 -14.53 9.34
C ALA A 31 -53.14 -14.37 10.10
N ALA A 32 -51.99 -14.33 9.41
CA ALA A 32 -50.67 -14.37 10.05
C ALA A 32 -50.38 -13.19 11.00
N PHE A 33 -51.08 -12.07 10.81
CA PHE A 33 -50.91 -10.84 11.58
C PHE A 33 -52.21 -10.35 12.26
N GLY A 34 -52.99 -11.26 12.84
CA GLY A 34 -54.11 -10.92 13.72
C GLY A 34 -53.68 -10.40 15.10
N LEU A 35 -54.58 -10.30 16.09
CA LEU A 35 -54.21 -9.99 17.48
C LEU A 35 -53.17 -11.02 17.97
N PRO A 36 -51.99 -10.62 18.49
CA PRO A 36 -51.62 -9.32 19.10
C PRO A 36 -50.84 -8.33 18.20
N TYR A 37 -50.77 -8.53 16.88
CA TYR A 37 -49.90 -7.75 15.98
C TYR A 37 -50.49 -6.39 15.52
N SER A 38 -51.67 -6.00 15.99
CA SER A 38 -52.33 -4.74 15.63
C SER A 38 -51.63 -3.47 16.13
N SER A 39 -50.72 -3.61 17.13
CA SER A 39 -49.83 -2.54 17.61
C SER A 39 -48.49 -2.47 16.88
N MET A 40 -48.28 -3.30 15.85
CA MET A 40 -47.01 -3.36 15.12
C MET A 40 -46.74 -2.06 14.37
N THR A 41 -45.49 -1.59 14.48
CA THR A 41 -45.04 -0.32 13.89
C THR A 41 -43.96 -0.52 12.83
N HIS A 42 -43.24 -1.64 12.85
CA HIS A 42 -42.17 -1.94 11.89
C HIS A 42 -42.30 -3.38 11.41
N LEU A 43 -42.29 -3.57 10.09
CA LEU A 43 -42.31 -4.88 9.44
C LEU A 43 -41.23 -4.91 8.36
N ASN A 44 -40.30 -5.84 8.49
CA ASN A 44 -39.29 -6.12 7.47
C ASN A 44 -39.52 -7.51 6.86
N LEU A 45 -39.68 -7.55 5.53
CA LEU A 45 -39.86 -8.74 4.70
C LEU A 45 -38.84 -8.78 3.54
N THR A 46 -37.75 -8.02 3.62
CA THR A 46 -36.76 -7.92 2.54
C THR A 46 -36.13 -9.28 2.18
N GLN A 47 -35.68 -9.47 0.96
CA GLN A 47 -34.95 -10.69 0.55
C GLN A 47 -35.72 -11.97 0.88
N ASN A 48 -36.92 -12.08 0.34
CA ASN A 48 -37.76 -13.27 0.42
C ASN A 48 -38.21 -13.65 -1.00
N TYR A 49 -39.08 -14.66 -1.12
CA TYR A 49 -39.56 -15.17 -2.42
C TYR A 49 -41.04 -14.84 -2.63
N LEU A 50 -41.51 -13.71 -2.08
CA LEU A 50 -42.90 -13.31 -2.17
C LEU A 50 -43.22 -12.85 -3.60
N LYS A 51 -44.17 -13.54 -4.24
CA LYS A 51 -44.62 -13.22 -5.60
C LYS A 51 -45.75 -12.18 -5.65
N LYS A 52 -46.48 -12.02 -4.54
CA LYS A 52 -47.62 -11.11 -4.40
C LYS A 52 -47.52 -10.36 -3.07
N ILE A 53 -47.89 -9.08 -3.10
CA ILE A 53 -48.04 -8.31 -1.87
C ILE A 53 -49.23 -8.87 -1.07
N PRO A 54 -49.05 -9.18 0.22
CA PRO A 54 -50.10 -9.78 1.03
C PRO A 54 -51.10 -8.72 1.51
N VAL A 55 -51.92 -8.15 0.62
CA VAL A 55 -52.82 -7.02 0.93
C VAL A 55 -53.72 -7.29 2.14
N THR A 56 -54.23 -8.53 2.26
CA THR A 56 -55.16 -8.95 3.34
C THR A 56 -54.55 -8.89 4.75
N ILE A 57 -53.22 -8.95 4.90
CA ILE A 57 -52.62 -8.80 6.23
C ILE A 57 -52.58 -7.35 6.70
N PHE A 58 -52.59 -6.39 5.76
CA PHE A 58 -52.50 -4.96 6.06
C PHE A 58 -53.78 -4.42 6.70
N ASP A 59 -54.91 -5.10 6.49
CA ASP A 59 -56.19 -4.81 7.16
C ASP A 59 -56.06 -4.88 8.69
N ASN A 60 -55.18 -5.75 9.20
CA ASN A 60 -55.02 -5.99 10.64
C ASN A 60 -53.86 -5.20 11.27
N ILE A 61 -53.03 -4.52 10.48
CA ILE A 61 -51.81 -3.83 10.97
C ILE A 61 -51.76 -2.34 10.60
N GLY A 62 -52.89 -1.64 10.62
CA GLY A 62 -52.97 -0.20 10.31
C GLY A 62 -52.14 0.75 11.19
N SER A 63 -51.54 0.25 12.29
CA SER A 63 -50.58 1.00 13.12
C SER A 63 -49.17 1.10 12.52
N LEU A 64 -48.91 0.39 11.41
CA LEU A 64 -47.59 0.28 10.82
C LEU A 64 -47.04 1.65 10.38
N LYS A 65 -45.77 1.91 10.72
CA LYS A 65 -45.04 3.14 10.38
C LYS A 65 -43.94 2.89 9.36
N GLN A 66 -43.32 1.71 9.37
CA GLN A 66 -42.24 1.36 8.44
C GLN A 66 -42.48 -0.02 7.84
N LEU A 67 -42.40 -0.10 6.51
CA LEU A 67 -42.55 -1.33 5.75
C LEU A 67 -41.37 -1.50 4.78
N TYR A 68 -40.66 -2.62 4.91
CA TYR A 68 -39.57 -3.00 4.01
C TYR A 68 -39.93 -4.30 3.29
N ILE A 69 -39.99 -4.26 1.95
CA ILE A 69 -40.35 -5.40 1.10
C ILE A 69 -39.39 -5.59 -0.08
N THR A 70 -38.26 -4.88 -0.10
CA THR A 70 -37.17 -4.97 -1.08
C THR A 70 -36.71 -6.39 -1.40
N ASP A 71 -36.20 -6.61 -2.62
CA ASP A 71 -35.65 -7.89 -3.10
C ASP A 71 -36.66 -9.04 -2.96
N ASN A 72 -37.88 -8.82 -3.45
CA ASN A 72 -38.91 -9.85 -3.59
C ASN A 72 -39.43 -9.84 -5.03
N PRO A 73 -39.67 -10.98 -5.67
CA PRO A 73 -40.10 -11.05 -7.07
C PRO A 73 -41.60 -10.73 -7.24
N PHE A 74 -42.03 -9.53 -6.83
CA PHE A 74 -43.42 -9.09 -6.99
C PHE A 74 -43.72 -8.87 -8.47
N SER A 75 -44.59 -9.68 -9.05
CA SER A 75 -44.94 -9.52 -10.47
C SER A 75 -45.76 -8.27 -10.74
N GLU A 76 -46.59 -7.85 -9.77
CA GLU A 76 -47.47 -6.68 -9.83
C GLU A 76 -47.74 -6.13 -8.42
N ILE A 77 -48.09 -4.84 -8.34
CA ILE A 77 -48.55 -4.17 -7.12
C ILE A 77 -50.03 -3.80 -7.31
N PRO A 78 -50.95 -4.32 -6.48
CA PRO A 78 -52.35 -3.91 -6.53
C PRO A 78 -52.54 -2.42 -6.20
N ASP A 79 -53.41 -1.73 -6.92
CA ASP A 79 -53.63 -0.27 -6.80
C ASP A 79 -53.98 0.20 -5.37
N PHE A 80 -54.66 -0.64 -4.59
CA PHE A 80 -55.09 -0.31 -3.21
C PHE A 80 -54.32 -1.09 -2.13
N ALA A 81 -53.14 -1.61 -2.46
CA ALA A 81 -52.38 -2.48 -1.56
C ALA A 81 -52.10 -1.83 -0.19
N PHE A 82 -51.89 -0.52 -0.12
CA PHE A 82 -51.49 0.16 1.11
C PHE A 82 -52.57 1.02 1.77
N GLN A 83 -53.81 0.97 1.28
CA GLN A 83 -54.93 1.81 1.73
C GLN A 83 -55.18 1.80 3.25
N LYS A 84 -54.96 0.66 3.92
CA LYS A 84 -55.17 0.55 5.38
C LYS A 84 -53.98 1.01 6.21
N LEU A 85 -52.83 1.28 5.61
CA LEU A 85 -51.60 1.68 6.29
C LEU A 85 -51.53 3.21 6.48
N ILE A 86 -52.58 3.80 7.04
CA ILE A 86 -52.75 5.26 7.18
C ILE A 86 -51.67 5.96 8.04
N ARG A 87 -50.89 5.20 8.81
CA ARG A 87 -49.78 5.71 9.65
C ARG A 87 -48.40 5.50 9.04
N LEU A 88 -48.32 4.97 7.82
CA LEU A 88 -47.06 4.67 7.16
C LEU A 88 -46.24 5.95 6.94
N ARG A 89 -44.97 5.90 7.35
CA ARG A 89 -43.99 6.98 7.23
C ARG A 89 -42.83 6.59 6.31
N LEU A 90 -42.52 5.30 6.20
CA LEU A 90 -41.45 4.79 5.35
C LEU A 90 -41.91 3.55 4.60
N LEU A 91 -41.70 3.56 3.29
CA LEU A 91 -41.94 2.43 2.39
C LEU A 91 -40.68 2.17 1.56
N ALA A 92 -40.11 0.99 1.70
CA ALA A 92 -38.98 0.53 0.91
C ALA A 92 -39.36 -0.69 0.07
N MET A 93 -39.31 -0.52 -1.25
CA MET A 93 -39.65 -1.55 -2.24
C MET A 93 -38.68 -1.52 -3.40
N MET A 94 -37.41 -1.81 -3.14
CA MET A 94 -36.36 -1.79 -4.17
C MET A 94 -36.22 -3.18 -4.83
N ASN A 95 -35.78 -3.24 -6.08
CA ASN A 95 -35.51 -4.48 -6.84
C ASN A 95 -36.65 -5.51 -6.80
N CYS A 96 -37.89 -5.07 -6.93
CA CYS A 96 -39.06 -5.93 -6.84
C CYS A 96 -39.42 -6.63 -8.16
N HIS A 97 -38.67 -6.37 -9.26
CA HIS A 97 -38.90 -6.92 -10.61
C HIS A 97 -40.35 -6.73 -11.12
N LEU A 98 -40.92 -5.55 -10.88
CA LEU A 98 -42.29 -5.24 -11.30
C LEU A 98 -42.42 -5.36 -12.83
N ASN A 99 -43.42 -6.11 -13.31
CA ASN A 99 -43.69 -6.21 -14.76
C ASN A 99 -44.31 -4.91 -15.32
N THR A 100 -44.74 -4.00 -14.44
CA THR A 100 -45.38 -2.74 -14.79
C THR A 100 -44.33 -1.65 -14.97
N SER A 101 -44.36 -0.95 -16.11
CA SER A 101 -43.46 0.17 -16.37
C SER A 101 -43.85 1.47 -15.66
N ILE A 102 -44.97 1.49 -14.92
CA ILE A 102 -45.56 2.68 -14.31
C ILE A 102 -45.99 2.35 -12.88
N ILE A 103 -45.66 3.22 -11.91
CA ILE A 103 -46.35 3.22 -10.61
C ILE A 103 -47.64 4.02 -10.75
N ASN A 104 -48.78 3.35 -10.55
CA ASN A 104 -50.10 3.98 -10.64
C ASN A 104 -50.32 5.01 -9.52
N THR A 105 -50.93 6.16 -9.87
CA THR A 105 -51.25 7.26 -8.95
C THR A 105 -52.05 6.83 -7.75
N ASP A 106 -52.93 5.85 -7.92
CA ASP A 106 -53.83 5.41 -6.86
C ASP A 106 -53.07 4.72 -5.72
N LEU A 107 -51.91 4.11 -6.00
CA LEU A 107 -51.06 3.51 -4.96
C LEU A 107 -50.44 4.57 -4.02
N LEU A 108 -49.96 5.68 -4.57
CA LEU A 108 -49.26 6.71 -3.82
C LEU A 108 -50.23 7.66 -3.10
N LYS A 109 -51.44 7.86 -3.64
CA LYS A 109 -52.51 8.66 -2.99
C LYS A 109 -52.90 8.12 -1.61
N GLU A 110 -52.82 6.81 -1.42
CA GLU A 110 -53.26 6.13 -0.20
C GLU A 110 -52.27 6.28 0.98
N ILE A 111 -51.07 6.83 0.75
CA ILE A 111 -50.02 7.03 1.76
C ILE A 111 -49.58 8.51 1.91
N PRO A 112 -50.50 9.45 2.19
CA PRO A 112 -50.23 10.90 2.14
C PRO A 112 -49.27 11.42 3.24
N TYR A 113 -49.01 10.62 4.28
CA TYR A 113 -48.10 10.96 5.38
C TYR A 113 -46.70 10.38 5.22
N ILE A 114 -46.38 9.78 4.06
CA ILE A 114 -45.07 9.20 3.79
C ILE A 114 -43.98 10.26 3.91
N GLN A 115 -42.86 9.86 4.52
CA GLN A 115 -41.67 10.68 4.72
C GLN A 115 -40.46 10.10 3.99
N GLY A 116 -40.40 8.78 3.83
CA GLY A 116 -39.35 8.10 3.07
C GLY A 116 -39.93 7.11 2.06
N LEU A 117 -39.54 7.24 0.80
CA LEU A 117 -39.98 6.38 -0.28
C LEU A 117 -38.76 5.91 -1.09
N PHE A 118 -38.54 4.59 -1.12
CA PHE A 118 -37.43 3.95 -1.82
C PHE A 118 -37.94 3.01 -2.90
N LEU A 119 -37.67 3.34 -4.16
CA LEU A 119 -38.24 2.64 -5.33
C LEU A 119 -37.17 2.08 -6.30
N ASP A 120 -35.91 2.15 -5.93
CA ASP A 120 -34.75 1.81 -6.76
C ASP A 120 -34.86 0.43 -7.46
N GLY A 121 -34.38 0.34 -8.70
CA GLY A 121 -34.19 -0.95 -9.39
C GLY A 121 -35.48 -1.68 -9.82
N ASN A 122 -36.61 -0.97 -9.93
CA ASN A 122 -37.89 -1.53 -10.38
C ASN A 122 -38.14 -1.42 -11.89
N ASN A 123 -37.14 -1.05 -12.69
CA ASN A 123 -37.21 -0.93 -14.16
C ASN A 123 -38.43 -0.11 -14.65
N LEU A 124 -38.84 0.90 -13.87
CA LEU A 124 -39.97 1.77 -14.24
C LEU A 124 -39.52 2.71 -15.37
N LYS A 125 -40.42 2.98 -16.30
CA LYS A 125 -40.19 3.93 -17.39
C LYS A 125 -40.81 5.28 -17.11
N GLU A 126 -41.86 5.32 -16.30
CA GLU A 126 -42.56 6.55 -15.95
C GLU A 126 -43.12 6.44 -14.52
N ILE A 127 -43.13 7.57 -13.80
CA ILE A 127 -43.91 7.68 -12.57
C ILE A 127 -44.96 8.75 -12.82
N ASP A 128 -46.22 8.41 -12.60
CA ASP A 128 -47.32 9.32 -12.89
C ASP A 128 -47.26 10.53 -11.95
N HIS A 129 -47.22 11.70 -12.60
CA HIS A 129 -47.11 13.02 -12.00
C HIS A 129 -48.11 13.27 -10.87
N TYR A 130 -49.38 12.86 -11.06
CA TYR A 130 -50.45 13.17 -10.10
C TYR A 130 -50.32 12.38 -8.78
N GLY A 131 -49.63 11.25 -8.79
CA GLY A 131 -49.39 10.44 -7.59
C GLY A 131 -48.33 11.05 -6.68
N ILE A 132 -47.29 11.64 -7.26
CA ILE A 132 -46.17 12.27 -6.54
C ILE A 132 -46.59 13.61 -5.90
N MET A 133 -47.45 14.39 -6.57
CA MET A 133 -47.93 15.69 -6.08
C MET A 133 -48.59 15.63 -4.68
N ASN A 134 -49.18 14.50 -4.31
CA ASN A 134 -49.82 14.33 -3.00
C ASN A 134 -48.84 13.98 -1.87
N LEU A 135 -47.56 13.75 -2.16
CA LEU A 135 -46.54 13.36 -1.17
C LEU A 135 -45.87 14.58 -0.50
N SER A 136 -46.65 15.56 -0.06
CA SER A 136 -46.13 16.85 0.46
C SER A 136 -45.25 16.74 1.71
N ASN A 137 -45.32 15.60 2.43
CA ASN A 137 -44.56 15.32 3.65
C ASN A 137 -43.23 14.59 3.40
N ILE A 138 -42.91 14.27 2.14
CA ILE A 138 -41.75 13.46 1.81
C ILE A 138 -40.45 14.21 2.11
N LYS A 139 -39.51 13.50 2.74
CA LYS A 139 -38.19 13.97 3.13
C LYS A 139 -37.08 13.22 2.41
N ILE A 140 -37.29 11.94 2.12
CA ILE A 140 -36.32 11.04 1.48
C ILE A 140 -36.99 10.40 0.28
N LEU A 141 -36.37 10.54 -0.89
CA LEU A 141 -36.85 9.98 -2.15
C LEU A 141 -35.66 9.35 -2.90
N THR A 142 -35.77 8.06 -3.24
CA THR A 142 -34.79 7.37 -4.08
C THR A 142 -35.47 6.76 -5.31
N LEU A 143 -34.92 7.08 -6.47
CA LEU A 143 -35.47 6.79 -7.79
C LEU A 143 -34.36 6.32 -8.77
N ASP A 144 -33.60 5.29 -8.42
CA ASP A 144 -32.49 4.82 -9.25
C ASP A 144 -32.91 3.91 -10.41
N GLY A 145 -32.22 4.08 -11.54
CA GLY A 145 -32.30 3.18 -12.70
C GLY A 145 -33.55 3.35 -13.55
N TYR A 146 -34.11 4.56 -13.60
CA TYR A 146 -35.25 4.90 -14.46
C TYR A 146 -34.82 5.66 -15.71
N ASP A 147 -35.39 5.34 -16.87
CA ASP A 147 -35.14 6.11 -18.10
C ASP A 147 -35.90 7.45 -18.06
N LEU A 148 -35.35 8.41 -17.32
CA LEU A 148 -35.97 9.72 -17.12
C LEU A 148 -35.74 10.68 -18.31
N ASP A 149 -35.01 10.27 -19.36
CA ASP A 149 -34.74 11.07 -20.57
C ASP A 149 -36.05 11.55 -21.24
N GLN A 150 -37.14 10.77 -21.11
CA GLN A 150 -38.47 11.10 -21.64
C GLN A 150 -39.51 11.54 -20.60
N THR A 151 -39.19 11.50 -19.31
CA THR A 151 -40.19 11.82 -18.28
C THR A 151 -40.54 13.31 -18.27
N PRO A 152 -41.78 13.69 -17.88
CA PRO A 152 -42.16 15.09 -17.83
C PRO A 152 -41.19 15.83 -16.91
N LYS A 153 -40.67 16.98 -17.36
CA LYS A 153 -39.77 17.93 -16.64
C LYS A 153 -40.36 18.49 -15.32
N ASN A 154 -41.39 17.83 -14.83
CA ASN A 154 -42.43 18.19 -13.88
C ASN A 154 -42.58 17.12 -12.78
N LEU A 155 -41.86 15.98 -12.86
CA LEU A 155 -42.01 14.84 -11.95
C LEU A 155 -41.95 15.23 -10.46
N LEU A 156 -41.11 16.21 -10.13
CA LEU A 156 -40.87 16.67 -8.76
C LEU A 156 -41.64 17.93 -8.40
N PHE A 157 -42.76 18.28 -9.03
CA PHE A 157 -43.47 19.49 -8.58
C PHE A 157 -43.99 19.36 -7.14
N ASP A 158 -43.89 20.47 -6.40
CA ASP A 158 -44.43 20.67 -5.04
C ASP A 158 -43.85 19.79 -3.92
N MET A 159 -42.74 19.08 -4.18
CA MET A 159 -41.96 18.34 -3.16
C MET A 159 -41.09 19.27 -2.30
N ASN A 160 -41.70 20.30 -1.71
CA ASN A 160 -41.01 21.39 -1.06
C ASN A 160 -40.27 21.00 0.24
N ASN A 161 -40.51 19.82 0.80
CA ASN A 161 -39.94 19.38 2.08
C ASN A 161 -38.83 18.34 1.94
N VAL A 162 -38.44 17.98 0.71
CA VAL A 162 -37.47 16.92 0.48
C VAL A 162 -36.08 17.37 0.89
N GLN A 163 -35.40 16.51 1.64
CA GLN A 163 -34.06 16.74 2.18
C GLN A 163 -33.03 15.82 1.50
N TYR A 164 -33.42 14.59 1.18
CA TYR A 164 -32.56 13.61 0.52
C TYR A 164 -33.19 13.16 -0.80
N VAL A 165 -32.49 13.36 -1.91
CA VAL A 165 -32.87 12.90 -3.24
C VAL A 165 -31.75 12.06 -3.84
N LYS A 166 -32.11 10.89 -4.36
CA LYS A 166 -31.21 10.05 -5.14
C LYS A 166 -31.86 9.66 -6.47
N MET A 167 -31.18 9.92 -7.58
CA MET A 167 -31.59 9.64 -8.96
C MET A 167 -30.37 9.20 -9.79
N SER A 168 -29.76 8.11 -9.38
CA SER A 168 -28.59 7.53 -10.06
C SER A 168 -29.03 6.76 -11.31
N GLU A 169 -28.19 6.74 -12.35
CA GLU A 169 -28.43 5.97 -13.59
C GLU A 169 -29.73 6.35 -14.34
N CYS A 170 -30.15 7.61 -14.24
CA CYS A 170 -31.43 8.08 -14.77
C CYS A 170 -31.38 8.67 -16.19
N GLN A 171 -30.22 8.63 -16.85
CA GLN A 171 -29.98 9.24 -18.17
C GLN A 171 -30.29 10.75 -18.23
N LEU A 172 -30.21 11.46 -17.10
CA LEU A 172 -30.52 12.89 -17.03
C LEU A 172 -29.51 13.71 -17.83
N LYS A 173 -29.98 14.51 -18.80
CA LYS A 173 -29.14 15.39 -19.63
C LYS A 173 -29.18 16.86 -19.24
N ILE A 174 -30.31 17.35 -18.72
CA ILE A 174 -30.52 18.78 -18.42
C ILE A 174 -31.33 18.94 -17.14
N ILE A 175 -30.85 19.78 -16.23
CA ILE A 175 -31.56 20.22 -15.03
C ILE A 175 -32.12 21.62 -15.26
N GLY A 176 -33.43 21.68 -15.49
CA GLY A 176 -34.12 22.96 -15.73
C GLY A 176 -34.29 23.81 -14.44
N PRO A 177 -34.56 25.12 -14.57
CA PRO A 177 -34.77 26.01 -13.42
C PRO A 177 -35.95 25.58 -12.54
N ARG A 178 -36.96 24.92 -13.13
CA ARG A 178 -38.10 24.37 -12.40
C ARG A 178 -37.71 23.22 -11.46
N PHE A 179 -36.76 22.38 -11.86
CA PHE A 179 -36.24 21.31 -11.02
C PHE A 179 -35.53 21.88 -9.79
N ILE A 180 -34.69 22.90 -10.01
CA ILE A 180 -33.99 23.62 -8.93
C ILE A 180 -35.00 24.24 -7.96
N SER A 181 -36.08 24.87 -8.46
CA SER A 181 -37.07 25.53 -7.61
C SER A 181 -37.85 24.59 -6.69
N THR A 182 -37.94 23.29 -7.03
CA THR A 182 -38.53 22.31 -6.10
C THR A 182 -37.57 22.00 -4.96
N LEU A 183 -36.29 21.84 -5.24
CA LEU A 183 -35.31 21.28 -4.30
C LEU A 183 -34.74 22.30 -3.31
N ASN A 184 -35.48 23.37 -2.99
CA ASN A 184 -34.99 24.48 -2.15
C ASN A 184 -34.57 24.05 -0.73
N HIS A 185 -35.08 22.92 -0.22
CA HIS A 185 -34.75 22.38 1.10
C HIS A 185 -33.85 21.12 1.06
N VAL A 186 -33.39 20.72 -0.13
CA VAL A 186 -32.50 19.56 -0.27
C VAL A 186 -31.17 19.81 0.44
N THR A 187 -30.73 18.82 1.19
CA THR A 187 -29.45 18.79 1.89
C THR A 187 -28.51 17.73 1.29
N TYR A 188 -29.05 16.60 0.83
CA TYR A 188 -28.30 15.51 0.17
C TYR A 188 -28.87 15.25 -1.22
N LEU A 189 -28.02 15.35 -2.24
CA LEU A 189 -28.40 15.15 -3.63
C LEU A 189 -27.43 14.22 -4.35
N ILE A 190 -27.94 13.08 -4.80
CA ILE A 190 -27.16 12.04 -5.45
C ILE A 190 -27.66 11.88 -6.89
N LEU A 191 -26.81 12.21 -7.86
CA LEU A 191 -27.11 12.30 -9.30
C LEU A 191 -26.01 11.61 -10.13
N ASP A 192 -25.35 10.59 -9.59
CA ASP A 192 -24.28 9.88 -10.28
C ASP A 192 -24.78 9.06 -11.47
N HIS A 193 -23.87 8.75 -12.42
CA HIS A 193 -24.18 7.98 -13.63
C HIS A 193 -25.29 8.59 -14.50
N ASN A 194 -25.20 9.91 -14.72
CA ASN A 194 -26.09 10.65 -15.60
C ASN A 194 -25.28 11.32 -16.75
N GLN A 195 -25.89 12.25 -17.48
CA GLN A 195 -25.28 12.95 -18.62
C GLN A 195 -25.23 14.47 -18.40
N LEU A 196 -25.07 14.90 -17.14
CA LEU A 196 -25.11 16.32 -16.76
C LEU A 196 -23.84 17.06 -17.18
N GLY A 197 -24.00 18.32 -17.61
CA GLY A 197 -22.90 19.18 -18.02
C GLY A 197 -22.69 20.40 -17.11
N ASN A 198 -21.84 21.34 -17.55
CA ASN A 198 -21.45 22.52 -16.76
C ASN A 198 -22.64 23.44 -16.43
N SER A 199 -23.62 23.58 -17.33
CA SER A 199 -24.83 24.38 -17.08
C SER A 199 -25.67 23.82 -15.94
N ASP A 200 -25.72 22.49 -15.82
CA ASP A 200 -26.48 21.79 -14.80
C ASP A 200 -25.76 21.88 -13.46
N TYR A 201 -24.44 21.65 -13.45
CA TYR A 201 -23.60 21.90 -12.29
C TYR A 201 -23.81 23.31 -11.73
N LEU A 202 -23.73 24.34 -12.58
CA LEU A 202 -23.95 25.74 -12.18
C LEU A 202 -25.37 25.97 -11.61
N SER A 203 -26.37 25.30 -12.17
CA SER A 203 -27.76 25.40 -11.69
C SER A 203 -27.94 24.74 -10.33
N LEU A 204 -27.28 23.60 -10.08
CA LEU A 204 -27.27 22.89 -8.81
C LEU A 204 -26.57 23.68 -7.69
N MET A 205 -25.54 24.46 -8.03
CA MET A 205 -24.85 25.35 -7.09
C MET A 205 -25.71 26.54 -6.59
N LYS A 206 -26.96 26.66 -7.05
CA LYS A 206 -27.95 27.62 -6.52
C LYS A 206 -28.75 27.09 -5.34
N LEU A 207 -28.64 25.80 -5.01
CA LEU A 207 -29.37 25.19 -3.90
C LEU A 207 -28.77 25.62 -2.55
N THR A 208 -29.46 26.50 -1.83
CA THR A 208 -28.92 27.18 -0.63
C THR A 208 -28.73 26.28 0.59
N ASN A 209 -29.47 25.17 0.67
CA ASN A 209 -29.42 24.23 1.80
C ASN A 209 -28.57 22.99 1.54
N LEU A 210 -28.01 22.86 0.33
CA LEU A 210 -27.27 21.69 -0.08
C LEU A 210 -25.99 21.52 0.76
N GLU A 211 -25.81 20.34 1.34
CA GLU A 211 -24.64 19.97 2.14
C GLU A 211 -23.77 18.91 1.44
N VAL A 212 -24.39 17.94 0.76
CA VAL A 212 -23.67 16.86 0.07
C VAL A 212 -24.21 16.69 -1.34
N ILE A 213 -23.31 16.66 -2.32
CA ILE A 213 -23.68 16.37 -3.70
C ILE A 213 -22.76 15.33 -4.34
N ASN A 214 -23.38 14.32 -4.96
CA ASN A 214 -22.69 13.32 -5.74
C ASN A 214 -23.03 13.46 -7.22
N LEU A 215 -22.01 13.75 -8.03
CA LEU A 215 -22.07 13.91 -9.49
C LEU A 215 -21.06 12.98 -10.19
N ASP A 216 -20.69 11.88 -9.54
CA ASP A 216 -19.82 10.85 -10.13
C ASP A 216 -20.37 10.40 -11.50
N TYR A 217 -19.48 10.13 -12.46
CA TYR A 217 -19.84 9.60 -13.77
C TYR A 217 -20.85 10.48 -14.53
N ASN A 218 -20.46 11.72 -14.83
CA ASN A 218 -21.20 12.70 -15.61
C ASN A 218 -20.28 13.39 -16.64
N ASN A 219 -20.76 14.42 -17.35
CA ASN A 219 -20.05 15.10 -18.41
C ASN A 219 -19.58 16.52 -18.01
N ILE A 220 -19.24 16.73 -16.73
CA ILE A 220 -18.79 18.03 -16.21
C ILE A 220 -17.32 18.24 -16.55
N SER A 221 -16.96 19.41 -17.06
CA SER A 221 -15.59 19.77 -17.47
C SER A 221 -15.05 21.04 -16.82
N ASP A 222 -15.91 21.96 -16.39
CA ASP A 222 -15.55 23.20 -15.72
C ASP A 222 -16.31 23.34 -14.40
N ILE A 223 -15.55 23.42 -13.31
CA ILE A 223 -16.07 23.54 -11.95
C ILE A 223 -15.64 24.85 -11.27
N CYS A 224 -14.80 25.65 -11.92
CA CYS A 224 -14.28 26.89 -11.34
C CYS A 224 -15.24 28.04 -11.66
N VAL A 225 -16.36 28.06 -10.94
CA VAL A 225 -17.44 29.01 -11.19
C VAL A 225 -17.04 30.39 -10.66
N THR A 226 -16.90 31.34 -11.59
CA THR A 226 -16.70 32.77 -11.30
C THR A 226 -17.99 33.51 -10.96
N GLN A 227 -19.15 32.90 -11.26
CA GLN A 227 -20.46 33.44 -10.92
C GLN A 227 -20.81 33.22 -9.44
N LYS A 228 -21.77 33.99 -8.94
CA LYS A 228 -22.22 33.91 -7.54
C LYS A 228 -22.83 32.53 -7.26
N ILE A 229 -22.15 31.75 -6.43
CA ILE A 229 -22.65 30.49 -5.86
C ILE A 229 -23.52 30.81 -4.65
N GLU A 230 -24.66 30.12 -4.50
CA GLU A 230 -25.57 30.29 -3.36
C GLU A 230 -25.58 29.07 -2.42
N SER A 231 -25.00 27.95 -2.84
CA SER A 231 -24.78 26.73 -2.03
C SER A 231 -23.68 26.89 -0.98
N GLY A 232 -23.80 27.90 -0.12
CA GLY A 232 -22.79 28.23 0.89
C GLY A 232 -22.61 27.19 2.01
N LYS A 233 -23.55 26.24 2.14
CA LYS A 233 -23.51 25.15 3.14
C LYS A 233 -22.90 23.85 2.62
N LEU A 234 -22.46 23.80 1.36
CA LEU A 234 -21.94 22.58 0.74
C LEU A 234 -20.66 22.12 1.47
N LYS A 235 -20.67 20.90 1.99
CA LYS A 235 -19.60 20.25 2.75
C LYS A 235 -18.87 19.18 1.92
N GLU A 236 -19.59 18.43 1.10
CA GLU A 236 -18.99 17.36 0.29
C GLU A 236 -19.40 17.45 -1.18
N LEU A 237 -18.41 17.37 -2.06
CA LEU A 237 -18.58 17.41 -3.51
C LEU A 237 -17.84 16.23 -4.15
N ASN A 238 -18.61 15.28 -4.69
CA ASN A 238 -18.06 14.18 -5.47
C ASN A 238 -18.23 14.44 -6.98
N LEU A 239 -17.10 14.51 -7.68
CA LEU A 239 -16.96 14.76 -9.12
C LEU A 239 -16.05 13.71 -9.77
N ASN A 240 -15.97 12.51 -9.20
CA ASN A 240 -15.21 11.42 -9.82
C ASN A 240 -15.72 11.13 -11.25
N ASN A 241 -14.86 10.55 -12.09
CA ASN A 241 -15.21 10.09 -13.44
C ASN A 241 -15.95 11.15 -14.29
N ASN A 242 -15.43 12.38 -14.31
CA ASN A 242 -15.93 13.47 -15.14
C ASN A 242 -14.85 13.91 -16.15
N GLN A 243 -15.03 15.05 -16.81
CA GLN A 243 -14.15 15.57 -17.87
C GLN A 243 -13.36 16.81 -17.42
N ILE A 244 -13.03 16.92 -16.14
CA ILE A 244 -12.36 18.11 -15.59
C ILE A 244 -10.88 18.14 -15.98
N VAL A 245 -10.48 19.17 -16.73
CA VAL A 245 -9.11 19.32 -17.27
C VAL A 245 -8.23 20.26 -16.47
N LYS A 246 -8.84 21.27 -15.82
CA LYS A 246 -8.10 22.32 -15.12
C LYS A 246 -8.78 22.74 -13.82
N LEU A 247 -7.96 23.19 -12.88
CA LEU A 247 -8.39 23.91 -11.68
C LEU A 247 -7.75 25.30 -11.71
N GLU A 248 -8.54 26.32 -12.03
CA GLU A 248 -8.08 27.70 -12.06
C GLU A 248 -7.70 28.20 -10.64
N PRO A 249 -6.84 29.23 -10.53
CA PRO A 249 -6.56 29.87 -9.24
C PRO A 249 -7.85 30.26 -8.52
N TYR A 250 -7.93 29.95 -7.22
CA TYR A 250 -9.08 30.29 -6.37
C TYR A 250 -10.41 29.63 -6.79
N CYS A 251 -10.36 28.49 -7.50
CA CYS A 251 -11.52 27.76 -8.02
C CYS A 251 -12.65 27.57 -6.99
N PHE A 252 -12.31 27.31 -5.72
CA PHE A 252 -13.27 27.02 -4.64
C PHE A 252 -13.55 28.20 -3.70
N ALA A 253 -13.21 29.43 -4.09
CA ALA A 253 -13.40 30.62 -3.24
C ALA A 253 -14.85 30.83 -2.80
N ASN A 254 -15.79 30.44 -3.66
CA ASN A 254 -17.23 30.63 -3.46
C ASN A 254 -17.90 29.44 -2.72
N LEU A 255 -17.11 28.47 -2.22
CA LEU A 255 -17.58 27.30 -1.46
C LEU A 255 -16.94 27.29 -0.06
N PRO A 256 -17.36 28.17 0.85
CA PRO A 256 -16.67 28.42 2.12
C PRO A 256 -16.75 27.25 3.11
N SER A 257 -17.78 26.40 3.01
CA SER A 257 -18.02 25.27 3.91
C SER A 257 -17.57 23.92 3.35
N LEU A 258 -16.93 23.89 2.17
CA LEU A 258 -16.53 22.64 1.52
C LEU A 258 -15.39 21.99 2.31
N ASN A 259 -15.63 20.78 2.82
CA ASN A 259 -14.69 19.98 3.60
C ASN A 259 -14.10 18.84 2.78
N GLY A 260 -14.90 18.18 1.94
CA GLY A 260 -14.51 17.01 1.15
C GLY A 260 -14.66 17.22 -0.36
N LEU A 261 -13.59 16.99 -1.13
CA LEU A 261 -13.58 17.03 -2.59
C LEU A 261 -13.08 15.70 -3.17
N ARG A 262 -13.91 15.06 -4.01
CA ARG A 262 -13.51 13.86 -4.76
C ARG A 262 -13.47 14.20 -6.26
N ILE A 263 -12.31 14.02 -6.89
CA ILE A 263 -12.05 14.35 -8.31
C ILE A 263 -11.23 13.25 -9.01
N LYS A 264 -11.33 12.00 -8.53
CA LYS A 264 -10.67 10.85 -9.15
C LYS A 264 -11.13 10.66 -10.59
N ASN A 265 -10.27 10.08 -11.41
CA ASN A 265 -10.54 9.70 -12.80
C ASN A 265 -11.03 10.85 -13.67
N ASN A 266 -10.47 12.04 -13.48
CA ASN A 266 -10.63 13.18 -14.37
C ASN A 266 -9.33 13.42 -15.16
N PRO A 267 -9.40 13.94 -16.40
CA PRO A 267 -8.24 14.30 -17.21
C PRO A 267 -7.54 15.59 -16.73
N LEU A 268 -7.32 15.72 -15.41
CA LEU A 268 -6.82 16.93 -14.77
C LEU A 268 -5.33 17.17 -15.07
N ILE A 269 -5.05 18.18 -15.91
CA ILE A 269 -3.69 18.53 -16.38
C ILE A 269 -3.20 19.83 -15.74
N HIS A 270 -4.05 20.85 -15.68
CA HIS A 270 -3.62 22.20 -15.30
C HIS A 270 -4.12 22.58 -13.90
N PHE A 271 -3.21 22.68 -12.94
CA PHE A 271 -3.46 23.19 -11.60
C PHE A 271 -2.17 23.79 -11.03
N ASN A 272 -2.29 24.61 -10.00
CA ASN A 272 -1.15 25.18 -9.29
C ASN A 272 -1.47 25.35 -7.80
N ARG A 273 -0.49 25.83 -7.02
CA ARG A 273 -0.65 26.12 -5.59
C ARG A 273 -1.81 27.06 -5.23
N TYR A 274 -2.27 27.90 -6.17
CA TYR A 274 -3.37 28.84 -5.96
C TYR A 274 -4.74 28.20 -6.22
N SER A 275 -4.81 27.08 -6.93
CA SER A 275 -6.06 26.37 -7.26
C SER A 275 -6.85 25.98 -6.00
N LEU A 276 -6.16 25.54 -4.94
CA LEU A 276 -6.74 25.10 -3.67
C LEU A 276 -6.66 26.16 -2.56
N LEU A 277 -6.04 27.31 -2.81
CA LEU A 277 -5.73 28.31 -1.77
C LEU A 277 -6.98 29.01 -1.22
N ALA A 278 -8.04 29.15 -2.02
CA ALA A 278 -9.28 29.79 -1.59
C ALA A 278 -10.24 28.88 -0.82
N ALA A 279 -9.98 27.57 -0.78
CA ALA A 279 -10.88 26.59 -0.16
C ALA A 279 -10.75 26.61 1.37
N SER A 280 -11.40 27.56 2.06
CA SER A 280 -11.16 27.86 3.48
C SER A 280 -11.30 26.69 4.44
N SER A 281 -12.30 25.82 4.21
CA SER A 281 -12.65 24.70 5.10
C SER A 281 -12.27 23.32 4.56
N LEU A 282 -11.61 23.24 3.41
CA LEU A 282 -11.32 21.96 2.76
C LEU A 282 -10.27 21.18 3.58
N THR A 283 -10.64 19.96 3.99
CA THR A 283 -9.83 19.06 4.81
C THR A 283 -9.44 17.78 4.08
N ASP A 284 -10.29 17.31 3.16
CA ASP A 284 -10.18 16.00 2.53
C ASP A 284 -10.24 16.14 1.00
N ILE A 285 -9.20 15.67 0.31
CA ILE A 285 -9.14 15.61 -1.15
C ILE A 285 -8.84 14.18 -1.60
N ALA A 286 -9.56 13.71 -2.61
CA ALA A 286 -9.21 12.49 -3.30
C ALA A 286 -9.12 12.73 -4.81
N SER A 287 -8.00 12.38 -5.42
CA SER A 287 -7.69 12.60 -6.83
C SER A 287 -7.03 11.37 -7.44
N SER A 288 -6.93 11.29 -8.77
CA SER A 288 -6.05 10.32 -9.44
C SER A 288 -4.70 10.95 -9.84
N ARG A 289 -4.50 12.23 -9.50
CA ARG A 289 -3.28 12.99 -9.80
C ARG A 289 -2.47 13.17 -8.51
N GLU A 290 -1.42 12.38 -8.35
CA GLU A 290 -0.53 12.40 -7.17
C GLU A 290 0.00 13.81 -6.84
N TYR A 291 0.46 14.55 -7.86
CA TYR A 291 1.02 15.88 -7.64
C TYR A 291 -0.01 16.95 -7.27
N LEU A 292 -1.32 16.72 -7.41
CA LEU A 292 -2.32 17.66 -6.89
C LEU A 292 -2.17 17.83 -5.38
N CYS A 293 -1.91 16.72 -4.68
CA CYS A 293 -1.72 16.72 -3.23
C CYS A 293 -0.44 17.42 -2.78
N CYS A 294 0.55 17.59 -3.66
CA CYS A 294 1.72 18.43 -3.38
C CYS A 294 1.37 19.93 -3.27
N HIS A 295 0.28 20.36 -3.91
CA HIS A 295 -0.22 21.74 -3.85
C HIS A 295 -1.25 21.95 -2.75
N ALA A 296 -1.58 20.90 -1.99
CA ALA A 296 -2.53 20.98 -0.90
C ALA A 296 -1.98 21.88 0.22
N PRO A 297 -2.69 22.95 0.63
CA PRO A 297 -2.29 23.74 1.79
C PRO A 297 -2.35 22.90 3.07
N ARG A 298 -1.53 23.26 4.08
CA ARG A 298 -1.39 22.51 5.35
C ARG A 298 -2.70 22.19 6.10
N ARG A 299 -3.78 22.94 5.83
CA ARG A 299 -5.11 22.70 6.41
C ARG A 299 -5.76 21.41 5.92
N ILE A 300 -5.36 20.92 4.75
CA ILE A 300 -5.87 19.68 4.16
C ILE A 300 -5.20 18.54 4.91
N MET A 301 -5.96 17.87 5.78
CA MET A 301 -5.47 16.79 6.65
C MET A 301 -5.32 15.47 5.88
N LEU A 302 -6.19 15.23 4.89
CA LEU A 302 -6.17 14.03 4.07
C LEU A 302 -6.15 14.41 2.60
N CYS A 303 -5.11 14.00 1.87
CA CYS A 303 -5.05 14.13 0.43
C CYS A 303 -4.47 12.86 -0.19
N GLU A 304 -5.27 12.18 -1.00
CA GLU A 304 -4.89 10.89 -1.59
C GLU A 304 -4.99 10.91 -3.14
N PRO A 305 -4.00 10.37 -3.85
CA PRO A 305 -2.71 9.87 -3.36
C PRO A 305 -1.70 11.01 -3.16
N LEU A 306 -0.91 10.94 -2.08
CA LEU A 306 0.32 11.72 -1.93
C LEU A 306 1.46 10.90 -2.56
N PRO A 307 2.42 11.50 -3.29
CA PRO A 307 3.63 10.79 -3.68
C PRO A 307 4.31 10.26 -2.41
N ASP A 308 4.37 8.94 -2.26
CA ASP A 308 4.94 8.29 -1.09
C ASP A 308 6.47 8.37 -1.12
N GLN A 309 7.12 8.10 0.01
CA GLN A 309 8.59 8.10 0.06
C GLN A 309 9.22 6.97 -0.78
N PHE A 310 8.44 5.95 -1.15
CA PHE A 310 8.87 4.83 -1.97
C PHE A 310 8.60 5.03 -3.47
N SER A 311 7.94 6.11 -3.87
CA SER A 311 7.80 6.49 -5.28
C SER A 311 9.13 7.01 -5.82
N LEU A 312 9.30 6.94 -7.14
CA LEU A 312 10.51 7.43 -7.81
C LEU A 312 10.77 8.92 -7.54
N SER A 313 9.71 9.71 -7.34
CA SER A 313 9.75 11.17 -7.30
C SER A 313 8.99 11.71 -6.10
N THR A 314 9.45 12.80 -5.51
CA THR A 314 8.71 13.50 -4.45
C THR A 314 8.06 14.77 -4.99
N CYS A 315 7.30 15.48 -4.16
CA CYS A 315 6.82 16.82 -4.50
C CYS A 315 7.95 17.82 -4.83
N ASN A 316 9.15 17.60 -4.27
CA ASN A 316 10.27 18.52 -4.41
C ASN A 316 11.21 18.15 -5.55
N ASP A 317 11.39 16.84 -5.82
CA ASP A 317 12.48 16.35 -6.66
C ASP A 317 12.02 15.20 -7.58
N ILE A 318 12.60 15.13 -8.79
CA ILE A 318 12.36 14.04 -9.77
C ILE A 318 12.76 12.68 -9.21
N LEU A 319 13.88 12.62 -8.48
CA LEU A 319 14.38 11.42 -7.82
C LEU A 319 14.23 11.57 -6.30
N SER A 320 13.44 10.69 -5.68
CA SER A 320 13.06 10.75 -4.26
C SER A 320 14.26 10.61 -3.33
N HIS A 321 15.11 9.61 -3.53
CA HIS A 321 16.21 9.31 -2.62
C HIS A 321 17.55 9.94 -3.02
N GLY A 322 18.32 10.38 -2.02
CA GLY A 322 19.69 10.86 -2.21
C GLY A 322 20.61 9.82 -2.85
N ILE A 323 20.41 8.53 -2.53
CA ILE A 323 21.16 7.41 -3.13
C ILE A 323 20.94 7.35 -4.64
N LEU A 324 19.68 7.45 -5.10
CA LEU A 324 19.36 7.47 -6.53
C LEU A 324 20.04 8.64 -7.23
N ARG A 325 20.03 9.83 -6.63
CA ARG A 325 20.65 11.04 -7.21
C ARG A 325 22.15 10.86 -7.41
N ILE A 326 22.85 10.32 -6.41
CA ILE A 326 24.29 10.03 -6.50
C ILE A 326 24.55 8.93 -7.52
N PHE A 327 23.74 7.87 -7.49
CA PHE A 327 23.87 6.71 -8.37
C PHE A 327 23.75 7.10 -9.84
N VAL A 328 22.74 7.89 -10.23
CA VAL A 328 22.52 8.28 -11.63
C VAL A 328 23.68 9.14 -12.16
N TRP A 329 24.22 10.05 -11.35
CA TRP A 329 25.44 10.80 -11.73
C TRP A 329 26.64 9.87 -11.93
N PHE A 330 26.86 8.95 -10.98
CA PHE A 330 27.99 8.02 -11.00
C PHE A 330 27.93 7.06 -12.20
N THR A 331 26.79 6.38 -12.38
CA THR A 331 26.62 5.41 -13.48
C THR A 331 26.59 6.08 -14.84
N GLY A 332 25.95 7.25 -14.96
CA GLY A 332 25.98 8.05 -16.18
C GLY A 332 27.39 8.44 -16.59
N ALA A 333 28.19 8.96 -15.65
CA ALA A 333 29.58 9.35 -15.91
C ALA A 333 30.46 8.15 -16.29
N LEU A 334 30.36 7.04 -15.55
CA LEU A 334 31.12 5.83 -15.86
C LEU A 334 30.73 5.21 -17.20
N SER A 335 29.44 5.19 -17.53
CA SER A 335 28.97 4.70 -18.83
C SER A 335 29.56 5.53 -19.97
N ILE A 336 29.53 6.87 -19.87
CA ILE A 336 30.09 7.75 -20.90
C ILE A 336 31.60 7.55 -21.04
N VAL A 337 32.35 7.67 -19.94
CA VAL A 337 33.83 7.59 -19.98
C VAL A 337 34.29 6.20 -20.44
N GLY A 338 33.73 5.14 -19.85
CA GLY A 338 34.09 3.77 -20.17
C GLY A 338 33.82 3.42 -21.63
N ASN A 339 32.65 3.79 -22.15
CA ASN A 339 32.30 3.48 -23.54
C ASN A 339 33.07 4.34 -24.55
N ILE A 340 33.39 5.61 -24.25
CA ILE A 340 34.29 6.42 -25.10
C ILE A 340 35.69 5.80 -25.18
N ILE A 341 36.25 5.37 -24.05
CA ILE A 341 37.54 4.68 -24.01
C ILE A 341 37.48 3.38 -24.83
N SER A 342 36.42 2.58 -24.64
CA SER A 342 36.20 1.35 -25.41
C SER A 342 36.16 1.62 -26.91
N LEU A 343 35.40 2.63 -27.36
CA LEU A 343 35.32 3.05 -28.76
C LEU A 343 36.70 3.42 -29.31
N ALA A 344 37.46 4.26 -28.60
CA ALA A 344 38.78 4.74 -29.04
C ALA A 344 39.83 3.62 -29.09
N LEU A 345 39.86 2.73 -28.10
CA LEU A 345 40.82 1.61 -28.05
C LEU A 345 40.58 0.59 -29.17
N HIS A 346 39.32 0.23 -29.41
CA HIS A 346 38.96 -0.80 -30.38
C HIS A 346 39.03 -0.31 -31.83
N THR A 347 38.81 0.98 -32.10
CA THR A 347 39.04 1.57 -33.44
C THR A 347 40.51 1.70 -33.80
N ARG A 348 41.38 2.08 -32.85
CA ARG A 348 42.82 2.25 -33.12
C ARG A 348 43.55 0.95 -33.45
N ASN A 349 43.10 -0.18 -32.90
CA ASN A 349 43.81 -1.46 -33.01
C ASN A 349 43.07 -2.48 -33.89
N MET A 350 42.67 -2.13 -35.11
CA MET A 350 41.85 -2.98 -36.00
C MET A 350 42.66 -4.05 -36.75
N GLN A 351 43.11 -5.08 -36.04
CA GLN A 351 43.73 -6.26 -36.65
C GLN A 351 42.72 -7.16 -37.37
N LYS A 352 43.08 -7.64 -38.59
CA LYS A 352 42.24 -8.51 -39.44
C LYS A 352 41.68 -9.77 -38.75
N LYS A 353 42.41 -10.33 -37.77
CA LYS A 353 42.07 -11.60 -37.10
C LYS A 353 40.82 -11.52 -36.19
N TYR A 354 40.40 -10.32 -35.75
CA TYR A 354 39.30 -10.15 -34.78
C TYR A 354 38.32 -9.02 -35.17
N VAL A 355 38.27 -8.65 -36.45
CA VAL A 355 37.50 -7.49 -36.91
C VAL A 355 36.01 -7.61 -36.56
N ILE A 356 35.43 -8.79 -36.73
CA ILE A 356 34.01 -9.05 -36.43
C ILE A 356 33.66 -8.72 -34.98
N VAL A 357 34.39 -9.30 -34.04
CA VAL A 357 34.16 -9.13 -32.59
C VAL A 357 34.35 -7.67 -32.20
N LYS A 358 35.36 -7.00 -32.77
CA LYS A 358 35.60 -5.57 -32.52
C LYS A 358 34.46 -4.69 -33.01
N VAL A 359 33.90 -4.96 -34.19
CA VAL A 359 32.72 -4.23 -34.70
C VAL A 359 31.52 -4.41 -33.77
N LEU A 360 31.27 -5.62 -33.28
CA LEU A 360 30.18 -5.87 -32.34
C LEU A 360 30.38 -5.11 -31.02
N ILE A 361 31.60 -5.13 -30.45
CA ILE A 361 31.93 -4.36 -29.24
C ILE A 361 31.78 -2.85 -29.48
N LEU A 362 32.19 -2.34 -30.64
CA LEU A 362 32.01 -0.93 -30.99
C LEU A 362 30.52 -0.54 -31.05
N ASN A 363 29.66 -1.40 -31.62
CA ASN A 363 28.22 -1.16 -31.63
C ASN A 363 27.61 -1.20 -30.22
N LEU A 364 28.04 -2.15 -29.38
CA LEU A 364 27.60 -2.23 -27.99
C LEU A 364 27.99 -0.98 -27.21
N SER A 365 29.24 -0.53 -27.34
CA SER A 365 29.70 0.70 -26.68
C SER A 365 29.00 1.95 -27.20
N ALA A 366 28.61 2.00 -28.48
CA ALA A 366 27.79 3.10 -29.00
C ALA A 366 26.38 3.09 -28.41
N ALA A 367 25.75 1.92 -28.25
CA ALA A 367 24.43 1.80 -27.62
C ALA A 367 24.47 2.20 -26.14
N ASP A 368 25.44 1.67 -25.38
CA ASP A 368 25.58 1.96 -23.94
C ASP A 368 25.94 3.44 -23.67
N LEU A 369 26.63 4.11 -24.60
CA LEU A 369 26.86 5.55 -24.54
C LEU A 369 25.55 6.35 -24.56
N LEU A 370 24.55 5.92 -25.34
CA LEU A 370 23.22 6.56 -25.37
C LEU A 370 22.51 6.43 -24.00
N MET A 371 22.64 5.28 -23.33
CA MET A 371 22.15 5.10 -21.95
C MET A 371 22.84 6.07 -20.99
N GLY A 372 24.16 6.24 -21.12
CA GLY A 372 24.93 7.21 -20.32
C GLY A 372 24.44 8.65 -20.51
N ILE A 373 24.18 9.07 -21.74
CA ILE A 373 23.64 10.40 -22.05
C ILE A 373 22.25 10.58 -21.42
N TYR A 374 21.37 9.59 -21.55
CA TYR A 374 20.06 9.58 -20.89
C TYR A 374 20.17 9.82 -19.38
N LEU A 375 21.04 9.08 -18.68
CA LEU A 375 21.22 9.23 -17.23
C LEU A 375 21.69 10.64 -16.86
N ILE A 376 22.59 11.24 -17.63
CA ILE A 376 23.04 12.62 -17.39
C ILE A 376 21.91 13.64 -17.61
N ILE A 377 21.02 13.43 -18.58
CA ILE A 377 19.84 14.29 -18.76
C ILE A 377 18.95 14.23 -17.52
N ILE A 378 18.64 13.03 -17.02
CA ILE A 378 17.81 12.86 -15.81
C ILE A 378 18.49 13.46 -14.58
N ALA A 379 19.78 13.25 -14.39
CA ALA A 379 20.55 13.80 -13.28
C ALA A 379 20.56 15.34 -13.31
N SER A 380 20.72 15.92 -14.50
CA SER A 380 20.71 17.38 -14.71
C SER A 380 19.33 17.97 -14.47
N ALA A 381 18.28 17.33 -14.97
CA ALA A 381 16.90 17.73 -14.76
C ALA A 381 16.51 17.68 -13.27
N ASN A 382 16.92 16.63 -12.56
CA ASN A 382 16.68 16.51 -11.13
C ASN A 382 17.29 17.70 -10.37
N THR A 383 18.52 18.08 -10.68
CA THR A 383 19.17 19.27 -10.08
C THR A 383 18.44 20.57 -10.45
N TYR A 384 17.97 20.71 -11.69
CA TYR A 384 17.28 21.92 -12.17
C TYR A 384 15.90 22.15 -11.53
N PHE A 385 15.13 21.08 -11.35
CA PHE A 385 13.78 21.12 -10.77
C PHE A 385 13.75 20.90 -9.26
N SER A 386 14.91 20.72 -8.62
CA SER A 386 15.00 20.44 -7.18
C SER A 386 14.31 21.52 -6.35
N GLY A 387 13.50 21.09 -5.37
CA GLY A 387 12.69 21.95 -4.50
C GLY A 387 11.45 22.57 -5.14
N ARG A 388 11.21 22.37 -6.44
CA ARG A 388 10.10 22.98 -7.20
C ARG A 388 9.47 22.06 -8.24
N PHE A 389 9.67 20.75 -8.08
CA PHE A 389 9.25 19.80 -9.10
C PHE A 389 7.72 19.73 -9.26
N ALA A 390 6.94 19.73 -8.17
CA ALA A 390 5.48 19.68 -8.25
C ALA A 390 4.85 20.84 -9.04
N ASP A 391 5.43 22.05 -8.99
CA ASP A 391 4.99 23.20 -9.80
C ASP A 391 5.32 23.03 -11.29
N ASN A 392 6.40 22.31 -11.60
CA ASN A 392 6.96 22.20 -12.94
C ASN A 392 6.83 20.79 -13.54
N HIS A 393 6.04 19.92 -12.90
CA HIS A 393 5.95 18.51 -13.25
C HIS A 393 5.53 18.32 -14.72
N GLU A 394 4.43 18.96 -15.12
CA GLU A 394 3.94 18.85 -16.50
C GLU A 394 4.87 19.56 -17.51
N ILE A 395 5.52 20.65 -17.09
CA ILE A 395 6.51 21.38 -17.90
C ILE A 395 7.71 20.47 -18.23
N TRP A 396 8.18 19.69 -17.25
CA TRP A 396 9.25 18.72 -17.45
C TRP A 396 8.82 17.60 -18.40
N LEU A 397 7.65 17.00 -18.20
CA LEU A 397 7.19 15.88 -19.02
C LEU A 397 6.94 16.25 -20.50
N GLN A 398 6.60 17.52 -20.77
CA GLN A 398 6.43 18.06 -22.12
C GLN A 398 7.75 18.56 -22.73
N ASN A 399 8.80 18.70 -21.93
CA ASN A 399 10.08 19.23 -22.38
C ASN A 399 10.71 18.27 -23.43
N PRO A 400 11.25 18.79 -24.55
CA PRO A 400 11.96 17.97 -25.53
C PRO A 400 13.08 17.11 -24.92
N ALA A 401 13.74 17.57 -23.86
CA ALA A 401 14.75 16.78 -23.16
C ALA A 401 14.18 15.48 -22.58
N CYS A 402 12.95 15.49 -22.05
CA CYS A 402 12.29 14.30 -21.55
C CYS A 402 11.91 13.33 -22.69
N LEU A 403 11.37 13.85 -23.79
CA LEU A 403 11.06 13.05 -24.99
C LEU A 403 12.31 12.43 -25.64
N ILE A 404 13.40 13.19 -25.72
CA ILE A 404 14.71 12.70 -26.18
C ILE A 404 15.21 11.61 -25.23
N SER A 405 15.08 11.78 -23.92
CA SER A 405 15.42 10.76 -22.94
C SER A 405 14.64 9.46 -23.15
N THR A 406 13.32 9.54 -23.42
CA THR A 406 12.48 8.37 -23.75
C THR A 406 12.97 7.64 -25.00
N PHE A 407 13.39 8.39 -26.02
CA PHE A 407 13.98 7.83 -27.23
C PHE A 407 15.34 7.16 -26.93
N LEU A 408 16.24 7.84 -26.23
CA LEU A 408 17.59 7.37 -25.92
C LEU A 408 17.58 6.07 -25.13
N ILE A 409 16.80 6.01 -24.04
CA ILE A 409 16.71 4.80 -23.20
C ILE A 409 16.21 3.61 -24.01
N SER A 410 15.17 3.80 -24.83
CA SER A 410 14.52 2.73 -25.61
C SER A 410 15.38 2.22 -26.75
N VAL A 411 16.07 3.11 -27.47
CA VAL A 411 17.00 2.72 -28.55
C VAL A 411 18.22 2.02 -27.97
N SER A 412 18.78 2.57 -26.90
CA SER A 412 19.97 2.03 -26.24
C SER A 412 19.73 0.59 -25.77
N SER A 413 18.67 0.37 -25.00
CA SER A 413 18.36 -0.95 -24.42
C SER A 413 18.07 -2.01 -25.50
N LEU A 414 17.30 -1.66 -26.53
CA LEU A 414 16.93 -2.58 -27.60
C LEU A 414 18.15 -2.91 -28.48
N MET A 415 18.98 -1.91 -28.79
CA MET A 415 20.21 -2.12 -29.56
C MET A 415 21.23 -2.97 -28.81
N SER A 416 21.47 -2.71 -27.51
CA SER A 416 22.38 -3.53 -26.70
C SER A 416 21.92 -4.99 -26.65
N THR A 417 20.61 -5.23 -26.55
CA THR A 417 20.01 -6.59 -26.60
C THR A 417 20.26 -7.29 -27.95
N PHE A 418 20.06 -6.60 -29.08
CA PHE A 418 20.37 -7.15 -30.41
C PHE A 418 21.86 -7.45 -30.61
N ILE A 419 22.75 -6.57 -30.13
CA ILE A 419 24.19 -6.80 -30.24
C ILE A 419 24.63 -7.98 -29.36
N MET A 420 24.08 -8.11 -28.15
CA MET A 420 24.32 -9.28 -27.29
C MET A 420 23.88 -10.59 -27.96
N PHE A 421 22.76 -10.58 -28.67
CA PHE A 421 22.35 -11.71 -29.49
C PHE A 421 23.37 -12.01 -30.61
N LEU A 422 23.83 -11.01 -31.36
CA LEU A 422 24.83 -11.21 -32.42
C LEU A 422 26.18 -11.71 -31.88
N ILE A 423 26.64 -11.19 -30.73
CA ILE A 423 27.85 -11.68 -30.05
C ILE A 423 27.67 -13.17 -29.68
N THR A 424 26.51 -13.53 -29.16
CA THR A 424 26.19 -14.92 -28.79
C THR A 424 26.13 -15.83 -30.02
N LEU A 425 25.48 -15.38 -31.09
CA LEU A 425 25.32 -16.13 -32.34
C LEU A 425 26.67 -16.38 -33.02
N ASP A 426 27.51 -15.35 -33.14
CA ASP A 426 28.87 -15.49 -33.67
C ASP A 426 29.63 -16.59 -32.92
N ARG A 427 29.48 -16.63 -31.60
CA ARG A 427 30.22 -17.54 -30.72
C ARG A 427 29.66 -18.95 -30.75
N TYR A 428 28.35 -19.07 -30.81
CA TYR A 428 27.65 -20.33 -31.01
C TYR A 428 28.14 -21.02 -32.28
N LEU A 429 28.14 -20.30 -33.42
CA LEU A 429 28.57 -20.86 -34.70
C LEU A 429 30.02 -21.33 -34.67
N HIS A 430 30.93 -20.54 -34.08
CA HIS A 430 32.35 -20.90 -34.00
C HIS A 430 32.66 -22.07 -33.05
N LEU A 431 31.91 -22.22 -31.95
CA LEU A 431 32.21 -23.22 -30.92
C LEU A 431 31.45 -24.53 -31.09
N VAL A 432 30.22 -24.47 -31.61
CA VAL A 432 29.37 -25.66 -31.79
C VAL A 432 29.64 -26.34 -33.13
N TYR A 433 29.95 -25.57 -34.18
CA TYR A 433 30.20 -26.08 -35.53
C TYR A 433 31.61 -25.75 -36.05
N PRO A 434 32.69 -26.24 -35.40
CA PRO A 434 34.06 -25.82 -35.69
C PRO A 434 34.58 -26.20 -37.09
N PHE A 435 34.04 -27.27 -37.70
CA PHE A 435 34.48 -27.79 -39.00
C PHE A 435 33.51 -27.47 -40.15
N GLU A 436 32.37 -26.84 -39.84
CA GLU A 436 31.42 -26.38 -40.84
C GLU A 436 31.75 -24.96 -41.29
N ASN A 437 31.30 -24.59 -42.50
CA ASN A 437 31.51 -23.25 -43.05
C ASN A 437 30.42 -22.23 -42.64
N TYR A 438 29.64 -22.52 -41.60
CA TYR A 438 28.65 -21.60 -41.04
C TYR A 438 29.35 -20.49 -40.24
N ARG A 439 29.65 -19.36 -40.88
CA ARG A 439 30.26 -18.19 -40.22
C ARG A 439 29.55 -16.91 -40.61
N LEU A 440 29.37 -16.01 -39.64
CA LEU A 440 28.92 -14.66 -39.92
C LEU A 440 30.01 -13.91 -40.67
N SER A 441 29.71 -13.45 -41.88
CA SER A 441 30.64 -12.63 -42.64
C SER A 441 30.66 -11.19 -42.10
N TYR A 442 31.78 -10.50 -42.27
CA TYR A 442 31.88 -9.08 -41.93
C TYR A 442 30.78 -8.23 -42.59
N ARG A 443 30.47 -8.50 -43.86
CA ARG A 443 29.39 -7.81 -44.60
C ARG A 443 28.02 -8.07 -43.96
N CYS A 444 27.74 -9.32 -43.58
CA CYS A 444 26.49 -9.69 -42.92
C CYS A 444 26.32 -8.93 -41.60
N ILE A 445 27.36 -8.85 -40.77
CA ILE A 445 27.29 -8.15 -39.48
C ILE A 445 27.05 -6.65 -39.67
N ILE A 446 27.71 -5.99 -40.62
CA ILE A 446 27.46 -4.56 -40.88
C ILE A 446 26.02 -4.32 -41.32
N ILE A 447 25.48 -5.16 -42.21
CA ILE A 447 24.09 -5.06 -42.67
C ILE A 447 23.12 -5.28 -41.51
N LEU A 448 23.33 -6.33 -40.69
CA LEU A 448 22.50 -6.63 -39.53
C LEU A 448 22.56 -5.52 -38.47
N SER A 449 23.75 -4.97 -38.19
CA SER A 449 23.90 -3.85 -37.26
C SER A 449 23.15 -2.61 -37.75
N PHE A 450 23.27 -2.26 -39.03
CA PHE A 450 22.54 -1.13 -39.60
C PHE A 450 21.01 -1.34 -39.56
N LEU A 451 20.56 -2.55 -39.88
CA LEU A 451 19.15 -2.94 -39.81
C LEU A 451 18.61 -2.85 -38.38
N PHE A 452 19.34 -3.38 -37.38
CA PHE A 452 18.92 -3.30 -35.98
C PHE A 452 18.93 -1.87 -35.45
N TRP A 453 19.91 -1.04 -35.80
CA TRP A 453 19.87 0.40 -35.47
C TRP A 453 18.64 1.09 -36.07
N SER A 454 18.33 0.79 -37.33
CA SER A 454 17.17 1.36 -38.01
C SER A 454 15.85 0.92 -37.38
N ILE A 455 15.71 -0.38 -37.08
CA ILE A 455 14.53 -0.93 -36.41
C ILE A 455 14.36 -0.29 -35.04
N SER A 456 15.42 -0.24 -34.22
CA SER A 456 15.35 0.37 -32.89
C SER A 456 14.98 1.85 -32.95
N ALA A 457 15.59 2.61 -33.87
CA ALA A 457 15.31 4.03 -34.05
C ALA A 457 13.86 4.28 -34.51
N VAL A 458 13.33 3.50 -35.45
CA VAL A 458 11.94 3.65 -35.92
C VAL A 458 10.96 3.22 -34.84
N PHE A 459 11.19 2.07 -34.21
CA PHE A 459 10.31 1.50 -33.20
C PHE A 459 10.16 2.39 -31.96
N ALA A 460 11.26 2.99 -31.49
CA ALA A 460 11.24 3.96 -30.39
C ALA A 460 10.85 5.38 -30.84
N GLY A 461 11.29 5.78 -32.04
CA GLY A 461 11.13 7.13 -32.56
C GLY A 461 9.69 7.48 -32.92
N LEU A 462 8.95 6.59 -33.60
CA LEU A 462 7.59 6.90 -34.07
C LEU A 462 6.64 7.29 -32.93
N PRO A 463 6.47 6.49 -31.84
CA PRO A 463 5.58 6.90 -30.78
C PRO A 463 6.19 8.02 -29.90
N SER A 464 7.52 8.22 -29.87
CA SER A 464 8.15 9.35 -29.17
C SER A 464 7.83 10.68 -29.88
N LEU A 465 7.85 10.68 -31.21
CA LEU A 465 7.46 11.82 -32.04
C LEU A 465 5.96 12.09 -31.93
N TYR A 466 5.12 11.04 -31.90
CA TYR A 466 3.68 11.19 -31.69
C TYR A 466 3.34 11.87 -30.35
N GLY A 467 4.15 11.63 -29.31
CA GLY A 467 3.98 12.23 -27.99
C GLY A 467 4.33 13.73 -27.88
N ILE A 468 4.88 14.36 -28.93
CA ILE A 468 5.23 15.80 -28.91
C ILE A 468 3.97 16.65 -28.72
N ASN A 469 3.99 17.54 -27.73
CA ASN A 469 2.88 18.45 -27.38
C ASN A 469 1.54 17.73 -27.09
N GLN A 470 1.58 16.44 -26.77
CA GLN A 470 0.39 15.69 -26.39
C GLN A 470 0.20 15.65 -24.88
N THR A 471 -1.04 15.35 -24.46
CA THR A 471 -1.37 15.08 -23.06
C THR A 471 -0.72 13.77 -22.59
N PHE A 472 -0.62 13.57 -21.27
CA PHE A 472 0.01 12.38 -20.70
C PHE A 472 -0.57 11.06 -21.25
N TYR A 473 -1.85 11.03 -21.65
CA TYR A 473 -2.51 9.85 -22.21
C TYR A 473 -1.88 9.36 -23.53
N TYR A 474 -1.28 10.24 -24.32
CA TYR A 474 -0.70 9.89 -25.62
C TYR A 474 0.84 9.88 -25.64
N ARG A 475 1.49 10.18 -24.51
CA ARG A 475 2.96 10.12 -24.37
C ARG A 475 3.40 8.73 -23.96
N ILE A 476 4.45 8.18 -24.60
CA ILE A 476 5.03 6.87 -24.25
C ILE A 476 5.38 6.77 -22.76
N HIS A 477 6.00 7.82 -22.22
CA HIS A 477 6.41 7.89 -20.82
C HIS A 477 5.29 8.29 -19.86
N GLY A 478 4.11 8.66 -20.37
CA GLY A 478 2.95 9.01 -19.56
C GLY A 478 3.23 10.13 -18.54
N ASN A 479 3.14 9.76 -17.26
CA ASN A 479 3.44 10.62 -16.09
C ASN A 479 4.78 10.26 -15.41
N ASN A 480 5.61 9.41 -16.02
CA ASN A 480 6.86 8.97 -15.41
C ASN A 480 7.90 10.10 -15.42
N ALA A 481 8.27 10.59 -14.24
CA ALA A 481 9.24 11.68 -14.05
C ALA A 481 10.65 11.35 -14.57
N ALA A 482 11.03 10.07 -14.69
CA ALA A 482 12.30 9.65 -15.30
C ALA A 482 12.20 9.47 -16.83
N CYS A 483 11.07 9.84 -17.45
CA CYS A 483 10.86 9.80 -18.91
C CYS A 483 11.00 8.38 -19.51
N MET A 484 10.79 7.34 -18.72
CA MET A 484 10.82 5.96 -19.17
C MET A 484 9.46 5.56 -19.78
N PRO A 485 9.42 4.77 -20.86
CA PRO A 485 8.19 4.14 -21.35
C PRO A 485 7.44 3.36 -20.27
N GLY A 486 6.16 3.66 -20.10
CA GLY A 486 5.33 3.01 -19.07
C GLY A 486 3.86 3.41 -19.09
N ASN A 487 3.37 4.02 -20.16
CA ASN A 487 1.98 4.45 -20.24
C ASN A 487 1.03 3.26 -20.51
N ILE A 488 0.48 2.71 -19.43
CA ILE A 488 -0.50 1.62 -19.45
C ILE A 488 -1.95 2.09 -19.67
N GLY A 489 -2.22 3.40 -19.51
CA GLY A 489 -3.58 3.94 -19.64
C GLY A 489 -4.09 3.97 -21.07
N ASN A 490 -3.18 3.96 -22.06
CA ASN A 490 -3.53 3.96 -23.48
C ASN A 490 -3.30 2.56 -24.08
N PRO A 491 -4.33 1.93 -24.69
CA PRO A 491 -4.22 0.57 -25.20
C PRO A 491 -3.19 0.39 -26.32
N TYR A 492 -2.97 1.41 -27.15
CA TYR A 492 -1.95 1.38 -28.21
C TYR A 492 -0.53 1.41 -27.63
N LEU A 493 -0.31 2.24 -26.61
CA LEU A 493 0.99 2.35 -25.94
C LEU A 493 1.28 1.15 -25.04
N LEU A 494 0.25 0.59 -24.40
CA LEU A 494 0.32 -0.68 -23.70
C LEU A 494 0.71 -1.81 -24.66
N SER A 495 0.09 -1.88 -25.84
CA SER A 495 0.45 -2.87 -26.87
C SER A 495 1.90 -2.71 -27.33
N TRP A 496 2.35 -1.47 -27.54
CA TRP A 496 3.75 -1.18 -27.87
C TRP A 496 4.71 -1.68 -26.78
N LEU A 497 4.40 -1.41 -25.50
CA LEU A 497 5.20 -1.85 -24.36
C LEU A 497 5.25 -3.38 -24.26
N LEU A 498 4.13 -4.06 -24.46
CA LEU A 498 4.05 -5.52 -24.47
C LEU A 498 4.89 -6.11 -25.62
N ILE A 499 4.84 -5.52 -26.82
CA ILE A 499 5.67 -5.94 -27.96
C ILE A 499 7.16 -5.74 -27.63
N TYR A 500 7.53 -4.58 -27.11
CA TYR A 500 8.90 -4.26 -26.70
C TYR A 500 9.45 -5.32 -25.73
N CYS A 501 8.72 -5.58 -24.64
CA CYS A 501 9.14 -6.56 -23.63
C CYS A 501 9.12 -8.00 -24.15
N SER A 502 8.16 -8.36 -25.01
CA SER A 502 8.09 -9.71 -25.60
C SER A 502 9.27 -9.99 -26.52
N VAL A 503 9.63 -9.02 -27.37
CA VAL A 503 10.79 -9.13 -28.26
C VAL A 503 12.07 -9.31 -27.46
N THR A 504 12.31 -8.47 -26.44
CA THR A 504 13.52 -8.60 -25.61
C THR A 504 13.55 -9.93 -24.85
N PHE A 505 12.42 -10.36 -24.28
CA PHE A 505 12.32 -11.62 -23.55
C PHE A 505 12.62 -12.84 -24.44
N ILE A 506 12.08 -12.90 -25.66
CA ILE A 506 12.35 -13.98 -26.62
C ILE A 506 13.83 -14.02 -27.00
N ILE A 507 14.45 -12.86 -27.21
CA ILE A 507 15.89 -12.77 -27.49
C ILE A 507 16.70 -13.33 -26.31
N TRP A 508 16.34 -12.99 -25.08
CA TRP A 508 17.00 -13.51 -23.88
C TRP A 508 16.88 -15.03 -23.74
N ILE A 509 15.69 -15.59 -23.98
CA ILE A 509 15.52 -17.06 -24.02
C ILE A 509 16.43 -17.68 -25.07
N THR A 510 16.50 -17.07 -26.25
CA THR A 510 17.34 -17.54 -27.34
C THR A 510 18.82 -17.51 -26.94
N ILE A 511 19.30 -16.40 -26.39
CA ILE A 511 20.68 -16.25 -25.88
C ILE A 511 20.98 -17.33 -24.83
N CYS A 512 20.11 -17.51 -23.84
CA CYS A 512 20.26 -18.52 -22.79
C CYS A 512 20.34 -19.95 -23.36
N SER A 513 19.48 -20.28 -24.34
CA SER A 513 19.49 -21.58 -24.99
C SER A 513 20.78 -21.84 -25.78
N MET A 514 21.25 -20.85 -26.55
CA MET A 514 22.49 -20.94 -27.30
C MET A 514 23.70 -21.10 -26.37
N TYR A 515 23.74 -20.36 -25.26
CA TYR A 515 24.79 -20.50 -24.25
C TYR A 515 24.77 -21.85 -23.56
N ALA A 516 23.59 -22.38 -23.21
CA ALA A 516 23.49 -23.73 -22.64
C ALA A 516 24.08 -24.78 -23.59
N VAL A 517 23.76 -24.71 -24.89
CA VAL A 517 24.33 -25.61 -25.90
C VAL A 517 25.84 -25.43 -26.06
N ILE A 518 26.34 -24.18 -26.05
CA ILE A 518 27.79 -23.90 -26.05
C ILE A 518 28.46 -24.58 -24.86
N LEU A 519 27.91 -24.45 -23.65
CA LEU A 519 28.48 -25.04 -22.44
C LEU A 519 28.47 -26.57 -22.47
N VAL A 520 27.37 -27.18 -22.93
CA VAL A 520 27.26 -28.65 -23.10
C VAL A 520 28.26 -29.15 -24.13
N THR A 521 28.39 -28.47 -25.28
CA THR A 521 29.32 -28.87 -26.35
C THR A 521 30.78 -28.73 -25.90
N LEU A 522 31.11 -27.65 -25.19
CA LEU A 522 32.44 -27.43 -24.62
C LEU A 522 32.78 -28.48 -23.55
N THR A 523 31.83 -28.88 -22.72
CA THR A 523 32.07 -29.92 -21.70
C THR A 523 32.20 -31.31 -22.32
N LYS A 524 31.39 -31.64 -23.35
CA LYS A 524 31.48 -32.90 -24.08
C LYS A 524 32.80 -33.05 -24.84
N SER A 525 33.16 -32.07 -25.68
CA SER A 525 34.43 -32.10 -26.44
C SER A 525 35.66 -32.18 -25.53
N ARG A 526 35.62 -31.53 -24.35
CA ARG A 526 36.71 -31.63 -23.36
C ARG A 526 36.83 -33.01 -22.74
N ARG A 527 35.71 -33.67 -22.42
CA ARG A 527 35.71 -35.05 -21.89
C ARG A 527 36.28 -36.03 -22.91
N GLU A 528 35.89 -35.89 -24.18
CA GLU A 528 36.37 -36.74 -25.28
C GLU A 528 37.86 -36.53 -25.59
N ALA A 529 38.37 -35.31 -25.43
CA ALA A 529 39.78 -34.98 -25.69
C ALA A 529 40.74 -35.18 -24.50
N CYS A 530 40.26 -35.61 -23.31
CA CYS A 530 41.06 -35.73 -22.06
C CYS A 530 41.99 -34.53 -21.77
N ARG A 531 41.62 -33.32 -22.19
CA ARG A 531 42.47 -32.12 -22.11
C ARG A 531 42.23 -31.37 -20.79
N LYS A 532 43.30 -31.07 -20.05
CA LYS A 532 43.24 -30.10 -18.92
C LYS A 532 42.92 -28.70 -19.46
N VAL A 533 42.04 -27.98 -18.75
CA VAL A 533 41.63 -26.62 -19.13
C VAL A 533 42.84 -25.70 -19.10
N SER A 534 43.19 -25.11 -20.25
CA SER A 534 44.21 -24.06 -20.30
C SER A 534 43.69 -22.84 -19.54
N LEU A 535 44.58 -22.13 -18.85
CA LEU A 535 44.22 -20.95 -18.05
C LEU A 535 43.58 -19.88 -18.96
N PHE A 536 44.01 -19.82 -20.23
CA PHE A 536 43.49 -18.93 -21.26
C PHE A 536 42.05 -19.27 -21.68
N ASP A 537 41.73 -20.55 -21.90
CA ASP A 537 40.37 -20.99 -22.24
C ASP A 537 39.38 -20.73 -21.10
N ARG A 538 39.85 -20.86 -19.86
CA ARG A 538 39.06 -20.55 -18.66
C ARG A 538 38.76 -19.06 -18.57
N ILE A 539 39.75 -18.22 -18.82
CA ILE A 539 39.58 -16.75 -18.85
C ILE A 539 38.59 -16.34 -19.92
N ILE A 540 38.68 -16.88 -21.14
CA ILE A 540 37.75 -16.55 -22.23
C ILE A 540 36.33 -16.99 -21.87
N GLN A 541 36.14 -18.22 -21.37
CA GLN A 541 34.83 -18.74 -20.99
C GLN A 541 34.18 -17.92 -19.87
N THR A 542 34.94 -17.58 -18.82
CA THR A 542 34.44 -16.76 -17.70
C THR A 542 34.06 -15.34 -18.15
N LYS A 543 34.83 -14.72 -19.06
CA LYS A 543 34.49 -13.40 -19.64
C LYS A 543 33.14 -13.42 -20.33
N MET A 544 32.91 -14.39 -21.21
CA MET A 544 31.69 -14.46 -22.02
C MET A 544 30.44 -14.81 -21.21
N ILE A 545 30.59 -15.58 -20.14
CA ILE A 545 29.49 -15.90 -19.21
C ILE A 545 29.17 -14.69 -18.33
N SER A 546 30.19 -13.97 -17.86
CA SER A 546 29.99 -12.83 -16.96
C SER A 546 29.14 -11.74 -17.61
N VAL A 547 29.41 -11.41 -18.88
CA VAL A 547 28.62 -10.41 -19.64
C VAL A 547 27.14 -10.82 -19.71
N VAL A 548 26.85 -12.05 -20.13
CA VAL A 548 25.46 -12.53 -20.27
C VAL A 548 24.72 -12.53 -18.94
N ILE A 549 25.39 -12.94 -17.86
CA ILE A 549 24.81 -12.96 -16.52
C ILE A 549 24.55 -11.53 -16.03
N THR A 550 25.52 -10.61 -16.19
CA THR A 550 25.35 -9.22 -15.74
C THR A 550 24.21 -8.54 -16.44
N ASP A 551 24.08 -8.71 -17.76
CA ASP A 551 22.97 -8.17 -18.53
C ASP A 551 21.64 -8.85 -18.15
N LEU A 552 21.58 -10.18 -18.05
CA LEU A 552 20.34 -10.89 -17.68
C LEU A 552 19.82 -10.46 -16.29
N LEU A 553 20.73 -10.31 -15.32
CA LEU A 553 20.38 -9.84 -13.97
C LEU A 553 19.83 -8.41 -13.97
N CYS A 554 20.24 -7.57 -14.92
CA CYS A 554 19.71 -6.21 -15.06
C CYS A 554 18.29 -6.17 -15.64
N TRP A 555 17.91 -7.19 -16.42
CA TRP A 555 16.58 -7.30 -17.04
C TRP A 555 15.58 -8.11 -16.21
N LEU A 556 16.06 -9.06 -15.40
CA LEU A 556 15.23 -9.98 -14.63
C LEU A 556 14.16 -9.28 -13.77
N PRO A 557 14.47 -8.19 -13.03
CA PRO A 557 13.47 -7.54 -12.19
C PRO A 557 12.32 -6.92 -13.01
N LEU A 558 12.60 -6.42 -14.23
CA LEU A 558 11.58 -5.86 -15.12
C LEU A 558 10.60 -6.94 -15.58
N TYR A 559 11.12 -8.11 -15.97
CA TYR A 559 10.28 -9.23 -16.40
C TYR A 559 9.39 -9.76 -15.27
N ILE A 560 9.91 -9.84 -14.05
CA ILE A 560 9.14 -10.29 -12.87
C ILE A 560 7.94 -9.36 -12.63
N ILE A 561 8.16 -8.04 -12.67
CA ILE A 561 7.08 -7.05 -12.45
C ILE A 561 6.01 -7.16 -13.55
N LEU A 562 6.42 -7.31 -14.81
CA LEU A 562 5.50 -7.41 -15.93
C LEU A 562 4.67 -8.70 -15.89
N ILE A 563 5.29 -9.84 -15.57
CA ILE A 563 4.57 -11.12 -15.42
C ILE A 563 3.55 -11.02 -14.28
N ARG A 564 3.93 -10.42 -13.14
CA ARG A 564 3.00 -10.19 -12.02
C ARG A 564 1.83 -9.31 -12.44
N GLY A 565 2.08 -8.24 -13.19
CA GLY A 565 1.03 -7.35 -13.70
C GLY A 565 0.03 -8.05 -14.63
N VAL A 566 0.50 -8.99 -15.47
CA VAL A 566 -0.39 -9.78 -16.33
C VAL A 566 -1.22 -10.79 -15.54
N ILE A 567 -0.65 -11.39 -14.49
CA ILE A 567 -1.34 -12.43 -13.69
C ILE A 567 -2.35 -11.83 -12.71
N VAL A 568 -1.99 -10.73 -12.04
CA VAL A 568 -2.75 -10.18 -10.90
C VAL A 568 -3.63 -9.00 -11.32
N SER A 569 -3.50 -8.49 -12.56
CA SER A 569 -4.17 -7.25 -13.03
C SER A 569 -3.85 -5.99 -12.20
N GLU A 570 -2.89 -6.08 -11.28
CA GLU A 570 -2.29 -4.96 -10.55
C GLU A 570 -0.78 -4.97 -10.81
N LEU A 571 -0.30 -3.88 -11.43
CA LEU A 571 1.12 -3.68 -11.64
C LEU A 571 1.68 -2.92 -10.43
N ASP A 572 2.70 -3.46 -9.79
CA ASP A 572 3.42 -2.76 -8.71
C ASP A 572 4.21 -1.59 -9.30
N THR A 573 3.54 -0.44 -9.38
CA THR A 573 4.05 0.80 -9.98
C THR A 573 5.17 1.43 -9.15
N HIS A 574 5.37 1.00 -7.90
CA HIS A 574 6.40 1.54 -7.02
C HIS A 574 7.79 0.95 -7.33
N LEU A 575 7.88 -0.35 -7.65
CA LEU A 575 9.17 -0.99 -7.97
C LEU A 575 9.67 -0.73 -9.40
N LEU A 576 8.76 -0.54 -10.35
CA LEU A 576 9.08 -0.43 -11.78
C LEU A 576 10.11 0.69 -12.09
N PRO A 577 10.00 1.90 -11.51
CA PRO A 577 10.95 2.96 -11.80
C PRO A 577 12.33 2.75 -11.17
N PHE A 578 12.41 2.09 -10.01
CA PHE A 578 13.68 1.76 -9.37
C PHE A 578 14.46 0.73 -10.18
N VAL A 579 13.77 -0.32 -10.63
CA VAL A 579 14.35 -1.31 -11.57
C VAL A 579 14.85 -0.62 -12.83
N ALA A 580 14.10 0.34 -13.36
CA ALA A 580 14.45 1.02 -14.59
C ALA A 580 15.63 2.00 -14.48
N VAL A 581 15.78 2.67 -13.35
CA VAL A 581 16.83 3.67 -13.13
C VAL A 581 18.09 3.06 -12.52
N LEU A 582 17.95 1.97 -11.74
CA LEU A 582 19.07 1.29 -11.09
C LEU A 582 19.56 0.07 -11.86
N SER A 583 18.66 -0.82 -12.28
CA SER A 583 19.01 -2.15 -12.78
C SER A 583 19.38 -2.10 -14.26
N LEU A 584 18.48 -1.60 -15.12
CA LEU A 584 18.71 -1.56 -16.57
C LEU A 584 19.98 -0.79 -16.97
N PRO A 585 20.33 0.38 -16.40
CA PRO A 585 21.49 1.16 -16.84
C PRO A 585 22.82 0.66 -16.27
N LEU A 586 22.80 -0.23 -15.28
CA LEU A 586 24.00 -0.74 -14.62
C LEU A 586 24.88 -1.56 -15.58
N ASN A 587 24.26 -2.28 -16.52
CA ASN A 587 24.98 -3.04 -17.52
C ASN A 587 25.91 -2.15 -18.37
N SER A 588 25.47 -0.94 -18.69
CA SER A 588 26.14 -0.01 -19.60
C SER A 588 27.45 0.52 -19.02
N CYS A 589 27.56 0.63 -17.68
CA CYS A 589 28.83 0.99 -17.03
C CYS A 589 29.74 -0.21 -16.77
N ILE A 590 29.18 -1.41 -16.60
CA ILE A 590 29.94 -2.65 -16.37
C ILE A 590 30.56 -3.18 -17.68
N ASN A 591 29.87 -3.03 -18.81
CA ASN A 591 30.29 -3.54 -20.12
C ASN A 591 31.71 -3.12 -20.51
N PRO A 592 32.09 -1.82 -20.52
CA PRO A 592 33.47 -1.39 -20.75
C PRO A 592 34.47 -2.10 -19.84
N VAL A 593 34.16 -2.27 -18.56
CA VAL A 593 35.05 -2.97 -17.63
C VAL A 593 35.25 -4.43 -18.05
N LEU A 594 34.17 -5.15 -18.37
CA LEU A 594 34.25 -6.56 -18.75
C LEU A 594 35.06 -6.80 -20.04
N TYR A 595 34.94 -5.89 -21.01
CA TYR A 595 35.68 -6.01 -22.28
C TYR A 595 37.12 -5.47 -22.21
N THR A 596 37.42 -4.54 -21.30
CA THR A 596 38.71 -3.81 -21.27
C THR A 596 39.65 -4.25 -20.13
N ILE A 597 39.14 -4.53 -18.92
CA ILE A 597 39.96 -4.83 -17.73
C ILE A 597 40.58 -6.23 -17.76
N PHE A 598 39.99 -7.16 -18.50
CA PHE A 598 40.50 -8.52 -18.60
C PHE A 598 41.31 -8.80 -19.88
N THR A 599 41.64 -7.78 -20.66
CA THR A 599 42.53 -7.91 -21.85
C THR A 599 43.99 -8.13 -21.40
N GLU A 600 44.75 -8.99 -22.10
CA GLU A 600 46.17 -9.27 -21.78
C GLU A 600 47.03 -7.99 -21.68
N THR A 601 46.71 -6.96 -22.49
CA THR A 601 47.40 -5.67 -22.50
C THR A 601 47.17 -4.86 -21.22
N PHE A 602 45.96 -4.88 -20.65
CA PHE A 602 45.66 -4.20 -19.38
C PHE A 602 46.30 -4.95 -18.22
N LEU A 603 46.14 -6.28 -18.15
CA LEU A 603 46.79 -7.11 -17.12
C LEU A 603 48.31 -6.96 -17.12
N ASN A 604 48.94 -6.83 -18.29
CA ASN A 604 50.38 -6.60 -18.40
C ASN A 604 50.79 -5.20 -17.90
N HIS A 605 50.04 -4.14 -18.23
CA HIS A 605 50.31 -2.78 -17.74
C HIS A 605 49.98 -2.60 -16.25
N THR A 606 48.87 -3.16 -15.77
CA THR A 606 48.50 -3.11 -14.35
C THR A 606 49.40 -3.99 -13.51
N SER A 607 49.93 -5.11 -14.02
CA SER A 607 50.90 -5.91 -13.27
C SER A 607 52.17 -5.13 -12.91
N MET A 608 52.59 -4.16 -13.73
CA MET A 608 53.72 -3.28 -13.41
C MET A 608 53.37 -2.26 -12.32
N HIS A 609 52.21 -1.60 -12.42
CA HIS A 609 51.76 -0.66 -11.39
C HIS A 609 51.39 -1.34 -10.06
N ILE A 610 50.74 -2.50 -10.13
CA ILE A 610 50.42 -3.34 -8.99
C ILE A 610 51.70 -3.91 -8.37
N ARG A 611 52.76 -4.20 -9.14
CA ARG A 611 54.07 -4.56 -8.57
C ARG A 611 54.70 -3.40 -7.79
N ASN A 612 54.57 -2.16 -8.26
CA ASN A 612 55.08 -1.00 -7.53
C ASN A 612 54.27 -0.74 -6.24
N ILE A 613 52.95 -0.93 -6.28
CA ILE A 613 52.08 -0.83 -5.10
C ILE A 613 52.30 -2.03 -4.15
N LEU A 614 52.50 -3.24 -4.66
CA LEU A 614 52.82 -4.43 -3.86
C LEU A 614 54.23 -4.36 -3.26
N GLN A 615 55.19 -3.71 -3.91
CA GLN A 615 56.49 -3.42 -3.29
C GLN A 615 56.32 -2.44 -2.12
N TYR A 616 55.47 -1.43 -2.27
CA TYR A 616 55.10 -0.52 -1.19
C TYR A 616 54.40 -1.26 -0.03
N ILE A 617 53.47 -2.17 -0.33
CA ILE A 617 52.74 -2.98 0.66
C ILE A 617 53.63 -4.08 1.27
N SER A 618 54.65 -4.58 0.57
CA SER A 618 55.58 -5.60 1.08
C SER A 618 56.54 -5.08 2.16
N SER A 619 56.57 -3.76 2.38
CA SER A 619 57.25 -3.14 3.53
C SER A 619 56.46 -3.29 4.85
N ILE A 620 55.20 -3.74 4.79
CA ILE A 620 54.34 -3.92 5.96
C ILE A 620 54.31 -5.42 6.30
N LYS A 621 55.01 -5.80 7.38
CA LYS A 621 54.96 -7.16 7.94
C LYS A 621 53.61 -7.41 8.62
N LEU A 622 52.85 -8.36 8.09
CA LEU A 622 51.76 -9.03 8.81
C LEU A 622 52.00 -10.55 8.80
N PRO A 623 51.72 -11.28 9.90
CA PRO A 623 52.01 -12.70 10.01
C PRO A 623 51.02 -13.54 9.19
N ARG A 624 51.52 -14.66 8.66
CA ARG A 624 50.76 -15.65 7.90
C ARG A 624 50.16 -16.74 8.79
N ASN A 625 48.91 -17.05 8.45
CA ASN A 625 48.19 -18.33 8.47
C ASN A 625 47.82 -18.97 9.81
N GLN A 626 46.51 -19.15 10.00
CA GLN A 626 45.91 -20.47 10.21
C GLN A 626 44.47 -20.54 9.66
N SER A 627 44.27 -21.53 8.79
CA SER A 627 43.03 -22.27 8.47
C SER A 627 41.69 -21.69 8.97
N TYR A 628 40.87 -21.20 8.04
CA TYR A 628 39.50 -20.76 8.31
C TYR A 628 38.55 -21.96 8.46
N SER A 629 38.18 -22.24 9.71
CA SER A 629 36.91 -22.87 10.07
C SER A 629 35.82 -21.80 10.03
N PHE A 630 34.82 -22.01 9.18
CA PHE A 630 33.74 -21.05 8.87
C PHE A 630 32.64 -21.02 9.96
N SER A 631 32.99 -20.72 11.21
CA SER A 631 32.03 -20.72 12.34
C SER A 631 32.18 -19.56 13.34
N LYS A 632 32.82 -18.45 12.96
CA LYS A 632 33.25 -17.42 13.93
C LYS A 632 32.92 -15.96 13.62
N TYR A 633 31.88 -15.69 12.84
CA TYR A 633 31.46 -14.31 12.59
C TYR A 633 29.97 -14.11 12.83
N PHE A 634 29.60 -13.92 14.11
CA PHE A 634 28.70 -12.85 14.55
C PHE A 634 28.63 -12.90 16.08
N PHE A 635 29.64 -12.39 16.76
CA PHE A 635 29.61 -11.78 18.11
C PHE A 635 31.07 -11.42 18.44
N PRO A 636 31.40 -10.17 18.78
CA PRO A 636 32.77 -9.80 19.09
C PRO A 636 33.21 -10.47 20.40
N GLU A 637 34.37 -11.13 20.39
CA GLU A 637 35.04 -11.69 21.59
C GLU A 637 35.25 -10.65 22.72
N SER A 638 35.00 -9.36 22.47
CA SER A 638 35.11 -8.27 23.44
C SER A 638 34.11 -8.35 24.59
N LEU A 639 32.95 -9.00 24.41
CA LEU A 639 31.90 -9.09 25.44
C LEU A 639 32.07 -10.27 26.41
N ARG A 640 33.00 -11.20 26.14
CA ARG A 640 33.27 -12.35 27.04
C ARG A 640 33.96 -11.97 28.35
N ASN A 641 34.31 -10.69 28.49
CA ASN A 641 35.27 -10.16 29.44
C ASN A 641 34.74 -8.95 30.25
N GLU A 642 33.43 -8.68 30.19
CA GLU A 642 32.76 -7.65 30.99
C GLU A 642 32.46 -8.16 32.41
N LYS A 643 32.58 -7.27 33.42
CA LYS A 643 32.17 -7.59 34.80
C LYS A 643 30.65 -7.46 34.89
N ILE A 644 29.97 -8.57 35.12
CA ILE A 644 28.51 -8.63 35.33
C ILE A 644 28.24 -8.51 36.83
N SER A 645 27.37 -7.58 37.23
CA SER A 645 26.85 -7.52 38.60
C SER A 645 25.33 -7.73 38.59
N ILE A 646 24.85 -8.68 39.39
CA ILE A 646 23.42 -8.96 39.55
C ILE A 646 22.81 -7.87 40.44
N ILE A 647 21.71 -7.26 39.98
CA ILE A 647 21.02 -6.20 40.72
C ILE A 647 19.88 -6.79 41.58
N SER A 648 19.06 -7.67 41.00
CA SER A 648 17.91 -8.30 41.67
C SER A 648 17.43 -9.56 40.93
N THR A 649 16.67 -10.40 41.62
CA THR A 649 16.01 -11.60 41.09
C THR A 649 14.50 -11.37 41.00
N SER A 650 13.87 -11.68 39.87
CA SER A 650 12.40 -11.85 39.79
C SER A 650 12.08 -13.26 39.32
N SER A 651 11.14 -13.92 40.03
CA SER A 651 10.68 -15.26 39.69
C SER A 651 9.30 -15.16 39.06
N THR A 652 9.18 -15.48 37.78
CA THR A 652 7.87 -15.64 37.13
C THR A 652 7.76 -17.04 36.53
N THR A 653 6.88 -17.84 37.15
CA THR A 653 6.45 -19.21 36.77
C THR A 653 7.52 -20.31 36.81
N GLU A 654 7.09 -21.56 37.07
CA GLU A 654 7.93 -22.75 37.35
C GLU A 654 8.91 -23.19 36.23
N ILE A 655 9.08 -22.42 35.15
CA ILE A 655 9.72 -22.85 33.90
C ILE A 655 10.91 -21.96 33.49
N THR A 656 11.00 -20.70 33.94
CA THR A 656 12.10 -19.77 33.54
C THR A 656 12.54 -18.85 34.69
N TYR A 657 13.85 -18.79 34.96
CA TYR A 657 14.41 -17.82 35.91
C TYR A 657 14.91 -16.59 35.17
N ASN A 658 14.54 -15.41 35.63
CA ASN A 658 14.91 -14.14 35.05
C ASN A 658 15.77 -13.32 36.02
N PHE A 659 16.88 -12.75 35.55
CA PHE A 659 17.79 -11.95 36.39
C PHE A 659 18.01 -10.56 35.79
N LYS A 660 17.90 -9.54 36.63
CA LYS A 660 18.24 -8.17 36.28
C LYS A 660 19.73 -7.92 36.51
N LEU A 661 20.42 -7.46 35.47
CA LEU A 661 21.87 -7.29 35.45
C LEU A 661 22.25 -5.83 35.22
N ARG A 662 23.38 -5.42 35.81
CA ARG A 662 24.13 -4.23 35.41
C ARG A 662 25.35 -4.67 34.62
N LEU A 663 25.41 -4.24 33.36
CA LEU A 663 26.53 -4.50 32.45
C LEU A 663 27.50 -3.34 32.52
N ILE A 664 28.75 -3.62 32.90
CA ILE A 664 29.80 -2.63 33.09
C ILE A 664 30.91 -2.88 32.06
N ASP A 665 31.06 -1.94 31.11
CA ASP A 665 32.16 -1.94 30.16
C ASP A 665 33.50 -1.69 30.87
N ARG A 666 34.60 -2.25 30.34
CA ARG A 666 35.99 -2.09 30.84
C ARG A 666 36.44 -0.63 30.90
N SER A 667 35.80 0.26 30.15
CA SER A 667 36.06 1.70 30.19
C SER A 667 35.46 2.41 31.41
N HIS A 668 34.60 1.74 32.20
CA HIS A 668 33.77 2.32 33.27
C HIS A 668 32.90 3.53 32.85
N LYS A 669 32.77 3.82 31.55
CA LYS A 669 32.07 5.01 31.04
C LYS A 669 30.62 4.76 30.62
N ASN A 670 30.27 3.55 30.20
CA ASN A 670 28.92 3.18 29.78
C ASN A 670 28.40 2.01 30.63
N CYS A 671 27.32 2.25 31.39
CA CYS A 671 26.55 1.22 32.08
C CYS A 671 25.26 0.96 31.31
N LYS A 672 25.02 -0.28 30.87
CA LYS A 672 23.73 -0.71 30.31
C LYS A 672 23.03 -1.62 31.31
N LEU A 673 21.70 -1.59 31.32
CA LEU A 673 20.91 -2.59 32.04
C LEU A 673 20.69 -3.80 31.13
N GLY A 674 20.82 -4.99 31.71
CA GLY A 674 20.64 -6.24 31.01
C GLY A 674 19.60 -7.11 31.68
N TRP A 675 18.97 -7.98 30.90
CA TRP A 675 18.03 -8.97 31.40
C TRP A 675 18.47 -10.37 30.97
N LEU A 676 18.69 -11.26 31.93
CA LEU A 676 19.15 -12.61 31.68
C LEU A 676 17.99 -13.59 31.82
N LYS A 677 17.62 -14.24 30.72
CA LYS A 677 16.63 -15.30 30.67
C LYS A 677 17.32 -16.66 30.73
N CYS A 678 16.87 -17.50 31.66
CA CYS A 678 17.40 -18.84 31.88
C CYS A 678 16.40 -19.91 31.48
N TYR A 679 16.81 -20.76 30.55
CA TYR A 679 16.09 -21.94 30.10
C TYR A 679 16.56 -23.18 30.84
N ASP A 680 15.61 -24.05 31.15
CA ASP A 680 15.88 -25.41 31.59
C ASP A 680 16.46 -26.26 30.45
N ARG A 681 17.22 -27.30 30.79
CA ARG A 681 17.82 -28.18 29.77
C ARG A 681 16.79 -28.93 28.94
N LYS A 682 15.63 -29.23 29.54
CA LYS A 682 14.46 -29.84 28.87
C LYS A 682 13.89 -28.94 27.77
N ASP A 683 14.07 -27.63 27.88
CA ASP A 683 13.50 -26.61 26.99
C ASP A 683 14.50 -26.12 25.92
N ARG A 684 15.53 -26.94 25.65
CA ARG A 684 16.57 -26.62 24.66
C ARG A 684 16.01 -26.24 23.29
N ASN A 685 14.91 -26.86 22.88
CA ASN A 685 14.28 -26.56 21.60
C ASN A 685 13.75 -25.12 21.52
N LEU A 686 13.19 -24.59 22.63
CA LEU A 686 12.71 -23.21 22.70
C LEU A 686 13.88 -22.22 22.70
N TRP A 687 14.95 -22.54 23.45
CA TRP A 687 16.18 -21.74 23.45
C TRP A 687 16.85 -21.67 22.07
N GLU A 688 16.96 -22.79 21.34
CA GLU A 688 17.53 -22.78 19.98
C GLU A 688 16.66 -21.99 19.00
N LYS A 689 15.31 -22.05 19.12
CA LYS A 689 14.41 -21.24 18.28
C LYS A 689 14.60 -19.74 18.49
N GLU A 690 14.61 -19.29 19.74
CA GLU A 690 14.81 -17.88 20.04
C GLU A 690 16.20 -17.38 19.61
N LYS A 691 17.24 -18.20 19.81
CA LYS A 691 18.58 -17.92 19.32
C LYS A 691 18.61 -17.82 17.78
N GLN A 692 17.92 -18.71 17.09
CA GLN A 692 17.87 -18.73 15.62
C GLN A 692 17.20 -17.46 15.07
N PHE A 693 16.14 -16.97 15.72
CA PHE A 693 15.48 -15.71 15.34
C PHE A 693 16.45 -14.52 15.27
N TYR A 694 17.27 -14.31 16.31
CA TYR A 694 18.26 -13.22 16.30
C TYR A 694 19.35 -13.43 15.26
N TYR A 695 19.71 -14.69 15.00
CA TYR A 695 20.68 -15.03 13.96
C TYR A 695 20.15 -14.70 12.55
N ASP A 696 18.88 -15.01 12.29
CA ASP A 696 18.24 -14.75 10.99
C ASP A 696 18.04 -13.24 10.74
N ILE A 697 17.68 -12.46 11.77
CA ILE A 697 17.60 -11.00 11.69
C ILE A 697 18.96 -10.39 11.34
N ALA A 698 20.02 -10.83 12.02
CA ALA A 698 21.38 -10.32 11.78
C ALA A 698 21.88 -10.69 10.38
N LEU A 699 21.61 -11.92 9.91
CA LEU A 699 21.97 -12.36 8.56
C LEU A 699 21.26 -11.59 7.46
N ARG A 700 19.97 -11.29 7.65
CA ARG A 700 19.13 -10.58 6.67
C ARG A 700 19.24 -9.06 6.79
N ASN A 701 19.97 -8.56 7.79
CA ASN A 701 20.12 -7.14 8.11
C ASN A 701 18.77 -6.43 8.28
N TRP A 702 17.82 -7.10 8.93
CA TRP A 702 16.49 -6.57 9.21
C TRP A 702 16.51 -5.61 10.40
N HIS A 703 15.89 -4.45 10.23
CA HIS A 703 15.72 -3.47 11.30
C HIS A 703 14.30 -3.58 11.85
N ILE A 704 14.14 -4.32 12.94
CA ILE A 704 12.85 -4.48 13.62
C ILE A 704 12.77 -3.47 14.76
N SER A 705 11.75 -2.63 14.74
CA SER A 705 11.55 -1.58 15.75
C SER A 705 10.98 -2.16 17.05
N ASN A 706 11.32 -1.57 18.18
CA ASN A 706 10.75 -1.88 19.50
C ASN A 706 10.85 -3.35 19.96
N ILE A 707 11.93 -4.05 19.58
CA ILE A 707 12.28 -5.37 20.12
C ILE A 707 13.52 -5.30 21.02
N VAL A 708 13.65 -6.25 21.95
CA VAL A 708 14.84 -6.33 22.82
C VAL A 708 16.08 -6.80 22.05
N GLU A 709 17.25 -6.22 22.35
CA GLU A 709 18.50 -6.56 21.66
C GLU A 709 19.19 -7.74 22.37
N CYS A 710 19.48 -8.83 21.65
CA CYS A 710 20.28 -9.94 22.20
C CYS A 710 21.78 -9.62 22.17
N ILE A 711 22.43 -9.64 23.34
CA ILE A 711 23.87 -9.38 23.49
C ILE A 711 24.69 -10.66 23.34
N TRP A 712 24.26 -11.73 24.02
CA TRP A 712 24.93 -13.03 24.02
C TRP A 712 23.99 -14.13 24.49
N PHE A 713 24.33 -15.37 24.13
CA PHE A 713 23.70 -16.59 24.60
C PHE A 713 24.77 -17.66 24.86
N GLU A 714 24.56 -18.56 25.81
CA GLU A 714 25.56 -19.59 26.17
C GLU A 714 24.86 -20.92 26.53
N GLY A 715 25.41 -22.04 26.05
CA GLY A 715 24.86 -23.38 26.24
C GLY A 715 25.75 -24.31 27.08
N GLY A 716 25.43 -24.49 28.37
CA GLY A 716 26.06 -25.45 29.31
C GLY A 716 27.49 -25.06 29.76
N ASN A 717 28.18 -25.71 30.71
CA ASN A 717 27.86 -26.66 31.78
C ASN A 717 28.25 -26.08 33.17
N LYS A 718 28.71 -24.82 33.24
CA LYS A 718 29.04 -24.05 34.45
C LYS A 718 29.34 -22.61 34.04
N TYR A 719 28.41 -21.69 34.24
CA TYR A 719 28.70 -20.25 34.13
C TYR A 719 28.60 -19.64 35.54
N LYS A 720 29.74 -19.19 36.06
CA LYS A 720 29.82 -18.64 37.42
C LYS A 720 29.66 -17.12 37.33
N ILE A 721 28.45 -16.61 37.55
CA ILE A 721 28.23 -15.17 37.67
C ILE A 721 28.78 -14.75 39.04
N GLN A 722 29.91 -14.05 39.05
CA GLN A 722 30.45 -13.45 40.28
C GLN A 722 29.62 -12.21 40.64
N GLY A 723 28.53 -12.40 41.40
CA GLY A 723 27.81 -11.29 42.05
C GLY A 723 28.68 -10.67 43.14
N GLY A 724 28.76 -9.34 43.18
CA GLY A 724 29.41 -8.61 44.27
C GLY A 724 28.77 -8.96 45.62
N GLU A 725 29.63 -9.07 46.64
CA GLU A 725 29.50 -9.35 48.10
C GLU A 725 28.17 -9.74 48.80
N ARG A 726 26.99 -9.83 48.17
CA ARG A 726 25.74 -10.26 48.83
C ARG A 726 24.88 -11.30 48.12
N PHE A 727 25.13 -11.66 46.86
CA PHE A 727 24.36 -12.73 46.20
C PHE A 727 25.22 -13.51 45.19
N GLY A 728 25.77 -14.65 45.64
CA GLY A 728 26.39 -15.63 44.75
C GLY A 728 25.37 -16.67 44.30
N ALA A 729 24.61 -16.39 43.24
CA ALA A 729 23.79 -17.41 42.59
C ALA A 729 24.67 -18.20 41.60
N GLU A 730 25.07 -19.42 41.96
CA GLU A 730 25.71 -20.33 40.99
C GLU A 730 24.64 -20.93 40.07
N ILE A 731 24.55 -20.44 38.83
CA ILE A 731 23.64 -20.99 37.82
C ILE A 731 24.30 -22.22 37.18
N HIS A 732 23.96 -23.40 37.72
CA HIS A 732 24.45 -24.68 37.18
C HIS A 732 23.50 -25.24 36.13
N ASN A 733 24.07 -25.70 35.01
CA ASN A 733 23.39 -26.58 34.04
C ASN A 733 22.14 -25.98 33.35
N ARG A 734 22.12 -24.67 33.09
CA ARG A 734 21.06 -23.93 32.38
C ARG A 734 21.53 -23.42 31.02
N LEU A 735 20.59 -23.08 30.14
CA LEU A 735 20.82 -22.42 28.85
C LEU A 735 20.45 -20.93 28.99
N LEU A 736 21.27 -20.01 28.49
CA LEU A 736 21.15 -18.58 28.83
C LEU A 736 20.98 -17.71 27.57
N ILE A 737 20.18 -16.65 27.68
CA ILE A 737 20.09 -15.54 26.73
C ILE A 737 20.12 -14.23 27.52
N CYS A 738 20.98 -13.29 27.12
CA CYS A 738 21.11 -11.98 27.76
C CYS A 738 20.67 -10.86 26.80
N TYR A 739 19.71 -10.05 27.23
CA TYR A 739 19.20 -8.91 26.49
C TYR A 739 19.78 -7.59 27.00
N ALA A 740 19.94 -6.61 26.10
CA ALA A 740 20.21 -5.21 26.44
C ALA A 740 18.92 -4.42 26.45
N LEU A 741 18.73 -3.59 27.48
CA LEU A 741 17.59 -2.69 27.59
C LEU A 741 18.05 -1.24 27.75
N PRO A 742 17.46 -0.29 26.99
CA PRO A 742 17.80 1.12 27.09
C PRO A 742 17.06 1.77 28.26
N GLY A 743 17.75 2.15 29.33
CA GLY A 743 17.09 2.84 30.44
C GLY A 743 17.93 2.98 31.70
N GLU A 744 17.38 3.75 32.65
CA GLU A 744 17.89 3.89 34.02
C GLU A 744 17.35 2.79 34.93
N ASP A 745 16.18 2.23 34.60
CA ASP A 745 15.59 1.09 35.29
C ASP A 745 14.78 0.20 34.34
N ILE A 746 14.63 -1.09 34.67
CA ILE A 746 13.95 -2.10 33.83
C ILE A 746 13.08 -3.06 34.63
N GLY A 747 11.98 -3.49 34.02
CA GLY A 747 11.06 -4.50 34.57
C GLY A 747 10.29 -5.24 33.48
N ILE A 748 9.60 -6.32 33.86
CA ILE A 748 8.63 -7.00 33.01
C ILE A 748 7.23 -6.45 33.31
N LEU A 749 6.36 -6.37 32.29
CA LEU A 749 5.02 -5.82 32.44
C LEU A 749 4.17 -6.55 33.51
N SER A 750 4.24 -7.89 33.56
CA SER A 750 3.54 -8.70 34.56
C SER A 750 3.96 -8.38 36.00
N ASP A 751 5.26 -8.21 36.23
CA ASP A 751 5.82 -7.79 37.53
C ASP A 751 5.33 -6.38 37.93
N LEU A 752 5.25 -5.45 36.97
CA LEU A 752 4.78 -4.08 37.23
C LEU A 752 3.28 -4.02 37.53
N ILE A 753 2.48 -4.83 36.83
CA ILE A 753 1.03 -4.92 37.06
C ILE A 753 0.76 -5.57 38.41
N SER A 754 1.43 -6.68 38.74
CA SER A 754 1.25 -7.41 40.00
C SER A 754 1.74 -6.64 41.22
N SER A 755 2.82 -5.86 41.08
CA SER A 755 3.33 -4.96 42.13
C SER A 755 2.60 -3.62 42.21
N GLN A 756 1.61 -3.38 41.34
CA GLN A 756 0.86 -2.12 41.24
C GLN A 756 1.77 -0.90 41.17
N SER A 757 2.79 -0.95 40.31
CA SER A 757 3.81 0.07 40.24
C SER A 757 3.27 1.47 39.93
N ASP A 758 3.76 2.49 40.65
CA ASP A 758 3.46 3.91 40.40
C ASP A 758 3.88 4.40 39.00
N PHE A 759 4.71 3.63 38.28
CA PHE A 759 5.14 3.94 36.92
C PHE A 759 4.07 3.63 35.86
N LEU A 760 3.08 2.79 36.18
CA LEU A 760 1.93 2.51 35.31
C LEU A 760 0.88 3.61 35.49
N THR A 761 0.97 4.65 34.66
CA THR A 761 0.04 5.78 34.56
C THR A 761 -0.86 5.64 33.34
N PRO A 762 -1.98 6.38 33.21
CA PRO A 762 -2.82 6.33 32.03
C PRO A 762 -2.04 6.57 30.72
N GLU A 763 -1.13 7.55 30.71
CA GLU A 763 -0.29 7.86 29.55
C GLU A 763 0.69 6.73 29.24
N SER A 764 1.22 6.08 30.26
CA SER A 764 2.18 4.99 30.09
C SER A 764 1.50 3.72 29.54
N VAL A 765 0.25 3.44 29.96
CA VAL A 765 -0.55 2.33 29.39
C VAL A 765 -0.79 2.55 27.90
N ILE A 766 -1.15 3.77 27.49
CA ILE A 766 -1.30 4.12 26.06
C ILE A 766 0.04 3.95 25.33
N GLN A 767 1.15 4.37 25.94
CA GLN A 767 2.47 4.24 25.33
C GLN A 767 2.89 2.78 25.15
N ILE A 768 2.60 1.89 26.10
CA ILE A 768 2.87 0.46 26.00
C ILE A 768 2.16 -0.14 24.79
N VAL A 769 0.87 0.13 24.63
CA VAL A 769 0.10 -0.40 23.49
C VAL A 769 0.64 0.11 22.16
N LYS A 770 0.99 1.41 22.07
CA LYS A 770 1.61 2.00 20.87
C LYS A 770 2.94 1.36 20.52
N ASP A 771 3.81 1.17 21.52
CA ASP A 771 5.14 0.61 21.29
C ASP A 771 5.07 -0.85 20.82
N ILE A 772 4.13 -1.63 21.35
CA ILE A 772 3.88 -3.02 20.92
C ILE A 772 3.22 -3.07 19.55
N GLU A 773 2.29 -2.16 19.23
CA GLU A 773 1.70 -2.03 17.89
C GLU A 773 2.79 -1.74 16.83
N VAL A 774 3.77 -0.88 17.14
CA VAL A 774 4.93 -0.61 16.28
C VAL A 774 5.80 -1.85 16.10
N ALA A 775 6.13 -2.56 17.19
CA ALA A 775 6.92 -3.79 17.11
C ALA A 775 6.23 -4.84 16.22
N PHE A 776 4.93 -5.00 16.39
CA PHE A 776 4.13 -5.99 15.68
C PHE A 776 3.99 -5.68 14.18
N ASN A 777 3.72 -4.42 13.84
CA ASN A 777 3.70 -3.98 12.45
C ASN A 777 5.09 -4.14 11.79
N SER A 778 6.17 -3.92 12.55
CA SER A 778 7.53 -4.12 12.08
C SER A 778 7.87 -5.60 11.86
N LEU A 779 7.34 -6.53 12.66
CA LEU A 779 7.48 -7.98 12.46
C LEU A 779 6.70 -8.45 11.23
N LYS A 780 5.44 -8.01 11.10
CA LYS A 780 4.58 -8.31 9.96
C LYS A 780 5.16 -7.83 8.63
N PHE A 781 5.78 -6.65 8.63
CA PHE A 781 6.47 -6.11 7.45
C PHE A 781 7.56 -7.06 6.91
N HIS A 782 8.19 -7.85 7.79
CA HIS A 782 9.23 -8.81 7.43
C HIS A 782 8.70 -10.26 7.33
N SER A 783 7.39 -10.45 7.17
CA SER A 783 6.75 -11.78 7.09
C SER A 783 7.03 -12.67 8.32
N ILE A 784 7.16 -12.05 9.50
CA ILE A 784 7.39 -12.74 10.78
C ILE A 784 6.09 -12.80 11.56
N ILE A 785 5.67 -14.02 11.93
CA ILE A 785 4.59 -14.26 12.88
C ILE A 785 5.20 -14.46 14.27
N TYR A 786 4.69 -13.74 15.26
CA TYR A 786 5.22 -13.78 16.62
C TYR A 786 4.77 -15.04 17.37
N GLY A 787 3.49 -15.39 17.28
CA GLY A 787 2.90 -16.64 17.76
C GLY A 787 2.07 -16.50 19.03
N ASN A 788 2.67 -16.05 20.16
CA ASN A 788 1.98 -15.97 21.46
C ASN A 788 2.44 -14.80 22.34
N ILE A 789 1.74 -13.66 22.24
CA ILE A 789 2.04 -12.45 23.03
C ILE A 789 1.45 -12.60 24.44
N HIS A 790 2.31 -12.54 25.44
CA HIS A 790 1.95 -12.58 26.85
C HIS A 790 2.74 -11.50 27.61
N MET A 791 2.24 -11.07 28.77
CA MET A 791 2.84 -9.96 29.53
C MET A 791 4.30 -10.21 29.94
N ASP A 792 4.72 -11.47 30.10
CA ASP A 792 6.12 -11.80 30.44
C ASP A 792 7.11 -11.58 29.29
N ALA A 793 6.61 -11.49 28.05
CA ALA A 793 7.42 -11.18 26.88
C ALA A 793 7.62 -9.66 26.66
N ILE A 794 6.96 -8.81 27.46
CA ILE A 794 7.00 -7.36 27.30
C ILE A 794 7.90 -6.76 28.37
N PHE A 795 9.00 -6.19 27.92
CA PHE A 795 9.97 -5.52 28.75
C PHE A 795 9.71 -4.02 28.78
N ILE A 796 9.69 -3.45 29.98
CA ILE A 796 9.50 -2.01 30.19
C ILE A 796 10.84 -1.39 30.58
N ALA A 797 11.25 -0.38 29.82
CA ALA A 797 12.45 0.39 30.08
C ALA A 797 12.07 1.81 30.51
N LEU A 798 12.59 2.23 31.67
CA LEU A 798 12.33 3.56 32.25
C LEU A 798 13.43 4.54 31.84
N LEU A 799 13.03 5.64 31.22
CA LEU A 799 13.88 6.69 30.67
C LEU A 799 13.68 7.99 31.45
N SER A 800 14.76 8.76 31.64
CA SER A 800 14.74 10.11 32.22
C SER A 800 14.14 10.18 33.64
N GLN A 801 14.80 9.56 34.63
CA GLN A 801 14.36 9.54 36.05
C GLN A 801 12.90 9.10 36.24
N GLY A 802 12.45 8.10 35.47
CA GLY A 802 11.12 7.49 35.62
C GLY A 802 9.95 8.27 35.01
N LYS A 803 10.21 9.33 34.22
CA LYS A 803 9.15 10.14 33.59
C LYS A 803 8.70 9.67 32.20
N LYS A 804 9.49 8.81 31.54
CA LYS A 804 9.15 8.23 30.23
C LYS A 804 9.34 6.73 30.27
N ILE A 805 8.44 5.99 29.64
CA ILE A 805 8.54 4.54 29.50
C ILE A 805 8.64 4.17 28.03
N THR A 806 9.32 3.05 27.75
CA THR A 806 9.33 2.41 26.43
C THR A 806 9.10 0.92 26.62
N ALA A 807 8.14 0.36 25.87
CA ALA A 807 7.90 -1.08 25.86
C ALA A 807 8.67 -1.75 24.71
N LEU A 808 9.35 -2.85 25.00
CA LEU A 808 10.08 -3.65 24.04
C LEU A 808 9.57 -5.09 24.06
N LEU A 809 9.31 -5.63 22.88
CA LEU A 809 8.89 -7.02 22.73
C LEU A 809 10.11 -7.95 22.75
N GLY A 810 10.04 -9.03 23.53
CA GLY A 810 11.04 -10.08 23.60
C GLY A 810 10.42 -11.47 23.57
N ASP A 811 11.12 -12.49 24.08
CA ASP A 811 10.70 -13.90 24.03
C ASP A 811 10.28 -14.39 22.63
N PHE A 812 11.26 -14.55 21.75
CA PHE A 812 11.00 -14.98 20.37
C PHE A 812 10.98 -16.50 20.19
N SER A 813 10.80 -17.26 21.27
CA SER A 813 10.83 -18.74 21.25
C SER A 813 9.71 -19.39 20.43
N SER A 814 8.60 -18.68 20.22
CA SER A 814 7.43 -19.13 19.45
C SER A 814 7.36 -18.54 18.03
N THR A 815 8.33 -17.70 17.64
CA THR A 815 8.32 -17.01 16.35
C THR A 815 8.46 -17.95 15.16
N GLN A 816 7.84 -17.56 14.06
CA GLN A 816 7.97 -18.21 12.76
C GLN A 816 8.28 -17.16 11.69
N ILE A 817 9.40 -17.35 10.99
CA ILE A 817 9.81 -16.51 9.87
C ILE A 817 9.38 -17.21 8.58
N PHE A 818 8.60 -16.53 7.75
CA PHE A 818 8.20 -17.03 6.43
C PHE A 818 9.07 -16.39 5.35
N ASP A 819 9.48 -17.18 4.37
CA ASP A 819 10.18 -16.66 3.19
C ASP A 819 9.16 -16.22 2.14
N ASP A 820 9.37 -15.05 1.53
CA ASP A 820 8.43 -14.40 0.59
C ASP A 820 8.17 -15.18 -0.72
N ALA A 821 8.64 -16.42 -0.83
CA ALA A 821 8.67 -17.20 -2.06
C ALA A 821 7.40 -18.02 -2.34
N MET A 822 6.47 -18.22 -1.39
CA MET A 822 5.21 -18.96 -1.63
C MET A 822 4.06 -18.53 -0.69
N PRO A 823 2.78 -18.54 -1.14
CA PRO A 823 1.63 -18.36 -0.26
C PRO A 823 1.43 -19.59 0.64
N TYR A 824 1.56 -19.40 1.95
CA TYR A 824 1.35 -20.46 2.94
C TYR A 824 -0.14 -20.51 3.34
N PRO A 825 -0.83 -21.67 3.22
CA PRO A 825 -2.27 -21.78 3.46
C PRO A 825 -2.70 -21.43 4.90
N ASN A 826 -1.76 -21.42 5.85
CA ASN A 826 -2.03 -21.15 7.27
C ASN A 826 -1.53 -19.76 7.73
N PHE A 827 -0.95 -18.94 6.85
CA PHE A 827 -0.37 -17.65 7.25
C PHE A 827 -1.44 -16.68 7.76
N ALA A 828 -2.59 -16.62 7.07
CA ALA A 828 -3.72 -15.79 7.50
C ALA A 828 -4.29 -16.22 8.86
N ASP A 829 -4.42 -17.53 9.11
CA ASP A 829 -4.90 -18.06 10.39
C ASP A 829 -3.91 -17.77 11.53
N LEU A 830 -2.62 -17.95 11.27
CA LEU A 830 -1.56 -17.65 12.22
C LEU A 830 -1.50 -16.14 12.53
N GLN A 831 -1.71 -15.30 11.53
CA GLN A 831 -1.79 -13.85 11.69
C GLN A 831 -3.03 -13.44 12.51
N MET A 832 -4.17 -14.11 12.31
CA MET A 832 -5.39 -13.90 13.11
C MET A 832 -5.21 -14.29 14.57
N ASN A 833 -4.47 -15.36 14.87
CA ASN A 833 -4.11 -15.72 16.25
C ASN A 833 -3.27 -14.63 16.92
N ASP A 834 -2.36 -14.06 16.16
CA ASP A 834 -1.41 -13.04 16.62
C ASP A 834 -2.15 -11.72 16.95
N TYR A 835 -3.19 -11.37 16.18
CA TYR A 835 -4.15 -10.31 16.54
C TYR A 835 -5.01 -10.65 17.76
N SER A 836 -5.45 -11.90 17.91
CA SER A 836 -6.20 -12.35 19.08
C SER A 836 -5.37 -12.22 20.37
N ASN A 837 -4.07 -12.49 20.32
CA ASN A 837 -3.17 -12.33 21.46
C ASN A 837 -2.95 -10.85 21.82
N MET A 838 -2.84 -9.96 20.82
CA MET A 838 -2.80 -8.51 21.07
C MET A 838 -4.09 -8.03 21.76
N LYS A 839 -5.24 -8.55 21.35
CA LYS A 839 -6.52 -8.24 21.99
C LYS A 839 -6.55 -8.69 23.45
N GLN A 840 -6.06 -9.89 23.75
CA GLN A 840 -5.96 -10.41 25.11
C GLN A 840 -5.07 -9.52 26.00
N LEU A 841 -3.92 -9.06 25.49
CA LEU A 841 -3.05 -8.12 26.20
C LEU A 841 -3.79 -6.79 26.50
N CYS A 842 -4.57 -6.28 25.54
CA CYS A 842 -5.36 -5.07 25.75
C CYS A 842 -6.46 -5.27 26.79
N ASP A 843 -7.10 -6.45 26.82
CA ASP A 843 -8.11 -6.81 27.83
C ASP A 843 -7.50 -6.88 29.24
N GLU A 844 -6.28 -7.38 29.38
CA GLU A 844 -5.54 -7.44 30.65
C GLU A 844 -5.13 -6.03 31.15
N LEU A 845 -4.65 -5.16 30.26
CA LEU A 845 -4.37 -3.76 30.58
C LEU A 845 -5.65 -2.97 30.92
N LEU A 846 -6.76 -3.28 30.24
CA LEU A 846 -8.07 -2.71 30.53
C LEU A 846 -8.58 -3.14 31.90
N ALA A 847 -8.36 -4.39 32.30
CA ALA A 847 -8.69 -4.89 33.62
C ALA A 847 -7.89 -4.17 34.72
N TYR A 848 -6.61 -3.88 34.48
CA TYR A 848 -5.78 -3.07 35.37
C TYR A 848 -6.32 -1.64 35.50
N CYS A 849 -6.69 -0.98 34.39
CA CYS A 849 -7.29 0.37 34.43
C CYS A 849 -8.61 0.38 35.21
N LYS A 850 -9.48 -0.62 35.01
CA LYS A 850 -10.74 -0.76 35.77
C LYS A 850 -10.49 -0.94 37.26
N PHE A 851 -9.49 -1.74 37.64
CA PHE A 851 -9.10 -1.91 39.03
C PHE A 851 -8.67 -0.58 39.66
N LYS A 852 -7.82 0.20 38.97
CA LYS A 852 -7.39 1.53 39.45
C LYS A 852 -8.53 2.56 39.55
N ILE A 853 -9.49 2.53 38.62
CA ILE A 853 -10.69 3.37 38.68
C ILE A 853 -11.55 3.05 39.93
N LEU A 854 -11.68 1.76 40.26
CA LEU A 854 -12.45 1.31 41.44
C LEU A 854 -11.73 1.62 42.77
N GLU A 855 -10.40 1.53 42.79
CA GLU A 855 -9.57 1.90 43.95
C GLU A 855 -9.72 3.40 44.29
N ASP A 856 -9.68 4.27 43.27
CA ASP A 856 -9.82 5.73 43.41
C ASP A 856 -11.25 6.12 43.92
N MET A 857 -12.28 5.43 43.42
CA MET A 857 -13.67 5.59 43.90
C MET A 857 -13.87 5.08 45.34
N ALA A 858 -13.11 4.09 45.80
CA ALA A 858 -13.18 3.60 47.18
C ALA A 858 -12.46 4.51 48.18
N THR A 859 -11.42 5.25 47.75
CA THR A 859 -10.69 6.20 48.60
C THR A 859 -11.41 7.52 48.85
N THR A 860 -12.43 7.86 48.07
CA THR A 860 -13.21 9.10 48.22
C THR A 860 -14.31 9.01 49.30
N ASP A 861 -14.63 7.82 49.80
CA ASP A 861 -15.65 7.59 50.85
C ASP A 861 -15.11 7.58 52.29
N ASN A 862 -13.78 7.62 52.49
CA ASN A 862 -13.16 7.68 53.82
C ASN A 862 -12.33 8.95 54.01
N SER A 863 -12.98 10.02 54.45
CA SER A 863 -12.30 11.21 54.94
C SER A 863 -11.62 10.94 56.29
N LEU A 864 -10.28 10.86 56.33
CA LEU A 864 -9.45 11.32 57.46
C LEU A 864 -7.95 11.28 57.09
N HIS A 865 -7.35 12.47 57.08
CA HIS A 865 -5.92 12.83 57.05
C HIS A 865 -4.86 11.72 56.98
N ILE A 866 -3.99 11.77 55.97
CA ILE A 866 -2.52 11.86 56.09
C ILE A 866 -1.96 12.45 54.79
N ASN A 867 -1.12 13.48 54.94
CA ASN A 867 -0.30 14.04 53.87
C ASN A 867 0.71 13.01 53.39
N ASN A 868 0.68 12.63 52.11
CA ASN A 868 1.88 12.29 51.35
C ASN A 868 1.68 12.64 49.88
N VAL A 869 2.70 13.28 49.32
CA VAL A 869 2.77 13.70 47.92
C VAL A 869 2.85 12.45 47.04
N ALA A 870 1.76 12.10 46.37
CA ALA A 870 1.76 11.27 45.18
C ALA A 870 0.70 11.84 44.21
N THR A 871 1.11 12.04 42.96
CA THR A 871 0.30 12.60 41.87
C THR A 871 -0.91 11.70 41.60
N SER A 872 -2.08 12.08 42.12
CA SER A 872 -3.34 11.36 41.94
C SER A 872 -3.94 11.71 40.56
N TYR A 873 -3.79 10.84 39.58
CA TYR A 873 -4.55 10.90 38.32
C TYR A 873 -6.04 10.66 38.62
N SER A 874 -6.94 11.41 37.98
CA SER A 874 -8.37 11.29 38.22
C SER A 874 -8.94 10.02 37.58
N SER A 875 -10.06 9.51 38.11
CA SER A 875 -10.88 8.50 37.44
C SER A 875 -11.21 8.83 35.96
N SER A 876 -11.21 10.12 35.56
CA SER A 876 -11.43 10.53 34.17
C SER A 876 -10.23 10.28 33.25
N ASP A 877 -9.00 10.37 33.77
CA ASP A 877 -7.77 10.12 33.01
C ASP A 877 -7.61 8.63 32.71
N TRP A 878 -7.90 7.79 33.71
CA TRP A 878 -7.96 6.34 33.56
C TRP A 878 -9.09 5.89 32.63
N LYS A 879 -10.22 6.59 32.64
CA LYS A 879 -11.32 6.35 31.70
C LYS A 879 -10.93 6.70 30.27
N THR A 880 -10.18 7.77 30.06
CA THR A 880 -9.66 8.16 28.73
C THR A 880 -8.69 7.11 28.17
N ALA A 881 -7.79 6.57 29.00
CA ALA A 881 -6.92 5.47 28.59
C ALA A 881 -7.71 4.18 28.29
N GLN A 882 -8.76 3.90 29.08
CA GLN A 882 -9.69 2.80 28.83
C GLN A 882 -10.46 2.97 27.51
N ASP A 883 -11.00 4.15 27.22
CA ASP A 883 -11.76 4.43 26.00
C ASP A 883 -10.85 4.35 24.75
N TRP A 884 -9.60 4.82 24.85
CA TRP A 884 -8.61 4.66 23.79
C TRP A 884 -8.24 3.19 23.53
N ALA A 885 -8.09 2.39 24.58
CA ALA A 885 -7.84 0.96 24.45
C ALA A 885 -9.06 0.23 23.83
N LEU A 886 -10.29 0.62 24.19
CA LEU A 886 -11.52 0.07 23.62
C LEU A 886 -11.69 0.37 22.13
N ASP A 887 -11.33 1.58 21.67
CA ASP A 887 -11.35 1.96 20.25
C ASP A 887 -10.42 1.09 19.39
N LYS A 888 -9.32 0.58 19.97
CA LYS A 888 -8.38 -0.32 19.31
C LYS A 888 -8.81 -1.80 19.33
N ILE A 889 -9.66 -2.19 20.28
CA ILE A 889 -10.18 -3.57 20.44
C ILE A 889 -11.35 -3.87 19.47
N PHE A 890 -11.97 -2.86 18.86
CA PHE A 890 -13.18 -2.98 18.02
C PHE A 890 -13.02 -2.54 16.55
N ILE A 891 -11.84 -2.69 15.97
CA ILE A 891 -11.69 -2.54 14.51
C ILE A 891 -11.56 -3.93 13.88
N PRO A 892 -12.63 -4.50 13.29
CA PRO A 892 -12.45 -5.53 12.29
C PRO A 892 -11.78 -4.86 11.08
N PHE A 893 -10.48 -5.09 10.90
CA PHE A 893 -9.84 -4.71 9.65
C PHE A 893 -10.48 -5.52 8.51
N PRO A 894 -10.79 -4.87 7.38
CA PRO A 894 -11.41 -5.53 6.25
C PRO A 894 -10.45 -6.61 5.72
N VAL A 895 -10.96 -7.84 5.65
CA VAL A 895 -10.42 -8.84 4.74
C VAL A 895 -10.73 -8.33 3.34
N HIS A 896 -9.70 -7.80 2.67
CA HIS A 896 -9.74 -7.58 1.22
C HIS A 896 -9.53 -8.91 0.49
#